data_AF-A0A7N6F8Q1-F1
#
_entry.id   AF-A0A7N6F8Q1-F1
#
_cell.length_a   1.000
_cell.length_b   1.000
_cell.length_c   1.000
_cell.angle_alpha   90.00
_cell.angle_beta   90.00
_cell.angle_gamma   90.00
#
_symmetry.space_group_name_H-M   'P 1'
#
loop_
_entity.id
_entity.type
_entity.pdbx_description
1 polymer ?
#
loop_
_entity_poly.entity_id
_entity_poly.type
_entity_poly.pdbx_seq_one_letter_code
_entity_poly.pdbx_strand_id
1 'polypeptide(L)'
;KGSASHFTFGNSRNHGMIVFKLERERPAYAVHGNMLYYVKDRFLRQLDFNSSKDTAVMQLRSGSKFPVFSMSYNPAENAVLLCTRATNLENSTYDLYSIPKESDSQNPDAPEGKRSSGLTAVWVARNRFAVLDRMHSLLIKNLKNEIVKKVQVPSCEEIFYAGTGSLLLRDADGVTLFDVQQKRSLATVKIAKVKYVVWSADTSHVALLAKHAIMICNRKLESLCNIHENIRVKSGSWDESGVFIYTTSNHIKYALTSGDHGIIRTLDLPIYVTRVRGNSVYCLDRECRPRVLTIDPTEYRFKLALVNRKYDEVLHMVRNAKLVGQSIIAYLQKKGYPEVALHFVKDEKTRFSLALECGNIEVALEAAKALDERSCWERLGEAALLQGHHQVVEMCYQRTKNFDKLTFLYLITGNLAKLRKMMKIAEIRKDMSGHYQAALYLGDVSERVRILKNCGQKSLAYLTAATHGLDEEAEALKETFDLEKETVPEVDPNAQLLQPPPPINPLDTNWPLLTVSKGFFEGAIAAKGKAGQMAADLDMDTSGGEGWGDDAELQLDEDGFMDAQEGLGDEGVVKEEGGGWEVEEDLDLPPELDIPAGAAGGAEDGFFVPPTKGTSPSQMWCNNSQLPVDHILAGSFETAMRLLHDQVGVVNFAPYKLLFMQTLSRGHTCYLGLPSLPCLRSHPQRNWKDCGAKQGLPAVGLRLSDLISRLQQCYQLTTSGRFEEAVERFRVILLSVPLLVVDNKQEIAEAQQLITICREYIVGLTMETERKKLPKDTLEQQKRLCEMAAYFTHCNLQPVHMVLVLRTALNLFFKLRNFKTAAGFARRLLELGPKPDVAQQTRKILAACEKTLTDAHQLNYDPHNPFDLCAASFVPLYRGRPVEKCPLSGACYCPTYKGQVCRVTQVTEIGKDVIGLRVSPLQFR
;
A
#
# COMPACT_ATOMS: atom_id res chain seq x y z
N LYS A 1 -61.74 -10.86 26.52
CA LYS A 1 -61.94 -12.04 27.40
C LYS A 1 -60.66 -12.88 27.33
N GLY A 2 -60.05 -13.24 28.47
CA GLY A 2 -58.79 -14.02 28.50
C GLY A 2 -57.91 -13.70 29.71
N SER A 3 -58.20 -14.35 30.85
CA SER A 3 -57.34 -14.51 32.04
C SER A 3 -56.23 -13.48 32.32
N ALA A 4 -56.59 -12.34 32.91
CA ALA A 4 -55.64 -11.53 33.68
C ALA A 4 -55.51 -12.10 35.10
N SER A 5 -54.68 -13.12 35.28
CA SER A 5 -54.49 -13.83 36.56
C SER A 5 -53.04 -13.76 37.08
N HIS A 6 -52.53 -12.54 37.26
CA HIS A 6 -51.44 -12.27 38.20
C HIS A 6 -51.70 -10.90 38.85
N PHE A 7 -51.81 -10.88 40.18
CA PHE A 7 -52.23 -9.71 40.93
C PHE A 7 -51.13 -8.62 40.92
N THR A 8 -51.44 -7.48 40.31
CA THR A 8 -50.67 -6.23 40.47
C THR A 8 -51.57 -5.15 41.06
N PHE A 9 -51.27 -4.70 42.28
CA PHE A 9 -51.94 -3.54 42.88
C PHE A 9 -51.15 -2.27 42.59
N GLY A 10 -51.83 -1.25 42.07
CA GLY A 10 -51.29 0.10 41.92
C GLY A 10 -51.87 1.01 42.99
N ASN A 11 -51.04 1.82 43.64
CA ASN A 11 -51.50 2.94 44.45
C ASN A 11 -50.97 4.23 43.81
N SER A 12 -51.88 5.12 43.40
CA SER A 12 -51.54 6.44 42.87
C SER A 12 -51.43 7.44 44.02
N ARG A 13 -50.31 8.16 44.05
CA ARG A 13 -50.15 9.38 44.86
C ARG A 13 -49.68 10.51 43.95
N ASN A 14 -49.75 11.75 44.43
CA ASN A 14 -49.43 12.95 43.64
C ASN A 14 -47.96 13.02 43.13
N HIS A 15 -47.10 12.07 43.52
CA HIS A 15 -45.71 11.93 43.05
C HIS A 15 -45.48 10.71 42.13
N GLY A 16 -46.55 10.02 41.69
CA GLY A 16 -46.48 8.90 40.75
C GLY A 16 -47.25 7.64 41.17
N MET A 17 -47.29 6.66 40.27
CA MET A 17 -47.93 5.36 40.50
C MET A 17 -46.89 4.32 40.94
N ILE A 18 -47.08 3.74 42.13
CA ILE A 18 -46.28 2.61 42.61
C ILE A 18 -47.03 1.31 42.31
N VAL A 19 -46.44 0.46 41.46
CA VAL A 19 -46.99 -0.87 41.09
C VAL A 19 -46.32 -1.96 41.92
N PHE A 20 -47.09 -2.60 42.79
CA PHE A 20 -46.65 -3.75 43.57
C PHE A 20 -46.82 -5.03 42.75
N LYS A 21 -45.73 -5.78 42.56
CA LYS A 21 -45.77 -7.13 41.98
C LYS A 21 -45.75 -8.17 43.10
N LEU A 22 -46.85 -8.91 43.24
CA LEU A 22 -47.01 -9.94 44.27
C LEU A 22 -46.25 -11.23 43.96
N GLU A 23 -46.06 -11.55 42.67
CA GLU A 23 -45.43 -12.80 42.23
C GLU A 23 -44.24 -12.57 41.27
N ARG A 24 -43.34 -13.54 41.24
CA ARG A 24 -42.11 -13.48 40.44
C ARG A 24 -42.33 -14.08 39.05
N GLU A 25 -42.33 -13.22 38.03
CA GLU A 25 -42.50 -13.57 36.60
C GLU A 25 -41.30 -14.31 35.94
N ARG A 26 -40.18 -14.56 36.63
CA ARG A 26 -38.99 -15.20 36.02
C ARG A 26 -38.93 -16.70 36.37
N PRO A 27 -39.04 -17.61 35.38
CA PRO A 27 -38.91 -19.05 35.58
C PRO A 27 -37.58 -19.43 36.24
N ALA A 28 -37.59 -20.47 37.06
CA ALA A 28 -36.39 -21.15 37.52
C ALA A 28 -36.01 -22.23 36.50
N TYR A 29 -34.82 -22.10 35.90
CA TYR A 29 -34.31 -23.03 34.88
C TYR A 29 -32.82 -23.31 35.09
N ALA A 30 -32.36 -24.44 34.55
CA ALA A 30 -30.97 -24.82 34.43
C ALA A 30 -30.76 -25.53 33.07
N VAL A 31 -29.62 -25.27 32.42
CA VAL A 31 -29.27 -25.87 31.12
C VAL A 31 -28.05 -26.76 31.31
N HIS A 32 -28.08 -27.96 30.75
CA HIS A 32 -26.92 -28.85 30.68
C HIS A 32 -26.98 -29.70 29.41
N GLY A 33 -25.88 -29.74 28.65
CA GLY A 33 -25.89 -30.35 27.31
C GLY A 33 -27.00 -29.74 26.45
N ASN A 34 -27.74 -30.57 25.71
CA ASN A 34 -28.88 -30.14 24.90
C ASN A 34 -30.22 -30.11 25.67
N MET A 35 -30.20 -30.23 27.00
CA MET A 35 -31.40 -30.31 27.83
C MET A 35 -31.60 -29.03 28.66
N LEU A 36 -32.82 -28.50 28.61
CA LEU A 36 -33.33 -27.45 29.47
C LEU A 36 -34.22 -28.09 30.54
N TYR A 37 -33.80 -27.99 31.79
CA TYR A 37 -34.66 -28.26 32.93
C TYR A 37 -35.29 -26.94 33.38
N TYR A 38 -36.61 -26.93 33.62
CA TYR A 38 -37.30 -25.77 34.16
C TYR A 38 -38.49 -26.16 35.04
N VAL A 39 -38.79 -25.33 36.03
CA VAL A 39 -39.96 -25.51 36.88
C VAL A 39 -41.15 -24.77 36.28
N LYS A 40 -42.24 -25.49 36.02
CA LYS A 40 -43.54 -24.91 35.68
C LYS A 40 -44.60 -25.46 36.63
N ASP A 41 -45.33 -24.57 37.27
CA ASP A 41 -46.34 -24.88 38.28
C ASP A 41 -45.79 -25.79 39.40
N ARG A 42 -46.17 -27.07 39.41
CA ARG A 42 -45.69 -28.09 40.36
C ARG A 42 -44.83 -29.18 39.71
N PHE A 43 -44.39 -29.01 38.47
CA PHE A 43 -43.63 -30.03 37.75
C PHE A 43 -42.24 -29.51 37.37
N LEU A 44 -41.24 -30.36 37.56
CA LEU A 44 -39.97 -30.21 36.86
C LEU A 44 -40.17 -30.76 35.44
N ARG A 45 -39.96 -29.91 34.45
CA ARG A 45 -40.04 -30.25 33.03
C ARG A 45 -38.66 -30.26 32.40
N GLN A 46 -38.49 -31.14 31.42
CA GLN A 46 -37.29 -31.30 30.62
C GLN A 46 -37.67 -31.09 29.16
N LEU A 47 -37.03 -30.12 28.53
CA LEU A 47 -37.11 -29.84 27.11
C LEU A 47 -35.77 -30.20 26.46
N ASP A 48 -35.79 -31.07 25.45
CA ASP A 48 -34.64 -31.27 24.57
C ASP A 48 -34.65 -30.22 23.44
N PHE A 49 -33.54 -29.48 23.29
CA PHE A 49 -33.38 -28.47 22.25
C PHE A 49 -33.30 -29.02 20.83
N ASN A 50 -32.97 -30.31 20.64
CA ASN A 50 -32.92 -30.95 19.33
C ASN A 50 -34.33 -31.37 18.86
N SER A 51 -35.04 -32.19 19.65
CA SER A 51 -36.38 -32.69 19.30
C SER A 51 -37.52 -31.71 19.61
N SER A 52 -37.26 -30.65 20.38
CA SER A 52 -38.27 -29.75 20.96
C SER A 52 -39.34 -30.49 21.81
N LYS A 53 -39.05 -31.72 22.24
CA LYS A 53 -39.94 -32.52 23.08
C LYS A 53 -39.88 -32.02 24.53
N ASP A 54 -41.02 -31.57 25.04
CA ASP A 54 -41.21 -31.10 26.41
C ASP A 54 -41.94 -32.17 27.25
N THR A 55 -41.25 -32.73 28.25
CA THR A 55 -41.75 -33.80 29.12
C THR A 55 -41.76 -33.36 30.59
N ALA A 56 -42.83 -33.70 31.32
CA ALA A 56 -42.81 -33.65 32.78
C ALA A 56 -41.99 -34.84 33.31
N VAL A 57 -41.01 -34.59 34.18
CA VAL A 57 -40.10 -35.62 34.69
C VAL A 57 -40.44 -36.03 36.12
N MET A 58 -40.78 -35.05 36.97
CA MET A 58 -41.20 -35.31 38.34
C MET A 58 -42.15 -34.23 38.87
N GLN A 59 -43.03 -34.60 39.79
CA GLN A 59 -43.87 -33.68 40.54
C GLN A 59 -43.16 -33.20 41.82
N LEU A 60 -43.16 -31.89 42.03
CA LEU A 60 -42.57 -31.21 43.18
C LEU A 60 -43.53 -31.16 44.36
N ARG A 61 -42.99 -31.20 45.59
CA ARG A 61 -43.78 -31.20 46.84
C ARG A 61 -44.74 -30.00 46.91
N SER A 62 -46.03 -30.28 47.04
CA SER A 62 -47.15 -29.31 47.06
C SER A 62 -47.20 -28.35 48.28
N GLY A 63 -46.09 -28.14 48.99
CA GLY A 63 -46.05 -27.44 50.29
C GLY A 63 -45.44 -26.04 50.29
N SER A 64 -45.04 -25.47 49.14
CA SER A 64 -44.53 -24.09 49.09
C SER A 64 -45.61 -23.12 48.65
N LYS A 65 -45.91 -22.10 49.48
CA LYS A 65 -46.70 -20.92 49.07
C LYS A 65 -45.91 -19.97 48.16
N PHE A 66 -44.61 -20.17 48.01
CA PHE A 66 -43.71 -19.28 47.26
C PHE A 66 -43.16 -19.98 46.01
N PRO A 67 -43.02 -19.26 44.87
CA PRO A 67 -42.43 -19.81 43.66
C PRO A 67 -40.93 -20.08 43.84
N VAL A 68 -40.38 -21.01 43.05
CA VAL A 68 -38.94 -21.34 43.05
C VAL A 68 -38.13 -20.12 42.59
N PHE A 69 -37.15 -19.72 43.39
CA PHE A 69 -36.30 -18.55 43.16
C PHE A 69 -35.10 -18.87 42.26
N SER A 70 -34.46 -20.02 42.43
CA SER A 70 -33.35 -20.48 41.60
C SER A 70 -33.27 -22.00 41.58
N MET A 71 -32.66 -22.53 40.52
CA MET A 71 -32.42 -23.96 40.34
C MET A 71 -30.95 -24.20 40.00
N SER A 72 -30.39 -25.29 40.52
CA SER A 72 -29.04 -25.75 40.18
C SER A 72 -29.07 -27.27 39.94
N TYR A 73 -28.76 -27.69 38.72
CA TYR A 73 -28.74 -29.09 38.30
C TYR A 73 -27.31 -29.64 38.31
N ASN A 74 -27.14 -30.88 38.79
CA ASN A 74 -25.90 -31.63 38.80
C ASN A 74 -26.05 -32.88 37.91
N PRO A 75 -25.35 -32.93 36.77
CA PRO A 75 -25.49 -34.03 35.80
C PRO A 75 -24.89 -35.34 36.28
N ALA A 76 -23.90 -35.32 37.17
CA ALA A 76 -23.14 -36.53 37.53
C ALA A 76 -23.95 -37.51 38.40
N GLU A 77 -24.87 -36.98 39.20
CA GLU A 77 -25.73 -37.74 40.12
C GLU A 77 -27.23 -37.51 39.80
N ASN A 78 -27.52 -36.91 38.64
CA ASN A 78 -28.85 -36.54 38.15
C ASN A 78 -29.71 -35.82 39.21
N ALA A 79 -29.16 -34.82 39.90
CA ALA A 79 -29.77 -34.20 41.08
C ALA A 79 -30.03 -32.70 40.91
N VAL A 80 -31.09 -32.19 41.54
CA VAL A 80 -31.52 -30.79 41.45
C VAL A 80 -31.65 -30.18 42.84
N LEU A 81 -31.08 -28.98 42.99
CA LEU A 81 -31.33 -28.08 44.11
C LEU A 81 -32.34 -27.01 43.67
N LEU A 82 -33.47 -26.91 44.38
CA LEU A 82 -34.48 -25.87 44.19
C LEU A 82 -34.49 -24.94 45.39
N CYS A 83 -34.13 -23.67 45.21
CA CYS A 83 -34.18 -22.67 46.28
C CYS A 83 -35.54 -21.96 46.25
N THR A 84 -36.23 -21.91 47.39
CA THR A 84 -37.48 -21.17 47.60
C THR A 84 -37.22 -20.02 48.59
N ARG A 85 -37.45 -18.79 48.13
CA ARG A 85 -37.21 -17.57 48.91
C ARG A 85 -38.54 -16.96 49.32
N ALA A 86 -38.80 -16.94 50.63
CA ALA A 86 -39.96 -16.29 51.20
C ALA A 86 -39.74 -14.77 51.33
N THR A 87 -40.83 -14.02 51.55
CA THR A 87 -40.77 -12.55 51.72
C THR A 87 -39.96 -12.15 52.96
N ASN A 88 -40.07 -12.91 54.06
CA ASN A 88 -39.08 -12.90 55.13
C ASN A 88 -37.96 -13.89 54.77
N LEU A 89 -36.72 -13.40 54.69
CA LEU A 89 -35.53 -14.18 54.34
C LEU A 89 -35.31 -15.37 55.28
N GLU A 90 -35.69 -15.24 56.55
CA GLU A 90 -35.61 -16.30 57.56
C GLU A 90 -36.50 -17.51 57.24
N ASN A 91 -37.54 -17.36 56.40
CA ASN A 91 -38.38 -18.47 55.97
C ASN A 91 -37.92 -19.12 54.65
N SER A 92 -36.71 -18.76 54.17
CA SER A 92 -36.13 -19.39 52.97
C SER A 92 -35.69 -20.83 53.23
N THR A 93 -35.89 -21.66 52.20
CA THR A 93 -35.58 -23.09 52.19
C THR A 93 -34.97 -23.49 50.85
N TYR A 94 -34.20 -24.58 50.84
CA TYR A 94 -33.88 -25.30 49.61
C TYR A 94 -34.35 -26.75 49.72
N ASP A 95 -34.74 -27.31 48.57
CA ASP A 95 -35.11 -28.72 48.42
C ASP A 95 -34.08 -29.40 47.52
N LEU A 96 -33.55 -30.54 47.98
CA LEU A 96 -32.73 -31.45 47.17
C LEU A 96 -33.60 -32.59 46.65
N TYR A 97 -33.68 -32.74 45.34
CA TYR A 97 -34.34 -33.85 44.65
C TYR A 97 -33.33 -34.64 43.79
N SER A 98 -33.51 -35.95 43.73
CA SER A 98 -32.87 -36.80 42.71
C SER A 98 -33.87 -37.03 41.58
N ILE A 99 -33.45 -36.82 40.33
CA ILE A 99 -34.29 -37.05 39.15
C ILE A 99 -34.27 -38.55 38.81
N PRO A 100 -35.46 -39.19 38.64
CA PRO A 100 -35.55 -40.57 38.14
C PRO A 100 -34.84 -40.76 36.79
N LYS A 101 -34.26 -41.95 36.55
CA LYS A 101 -33.65 -42.27 35.24
C LYS A 101 -34.68 -42.68 34.20
N GLU A 102 -35.81 -43.22 34.65
CA GLU A 102 -36.99 -43.54 33.87
C GLU A 102 -38.16 -42.80 34.52
N SER A 103 -38.99 -42.12 33.73
CA SER A 103 -40.14 -41.35 34.22
C SER A 103 -41.27 -41.44 33.20
N ASP A 104 -42.45 -41.90 33.62
CA ASP A 104 -43.62 -41.86 32.76
C ASP A 104 -44.14 -40.41 32.64
N SER A 105 -44.13 -39.89 31.42
CA SER A 105 -44.57 -38.53 31.12
C SER A 105 -46.07 -38.29 31.38
N GLN A 106 -46.89 -39.35 31.50
CA GLN A 106 -48.32 -39.23 31.83
C GLN A 106 -48.55 -39.18 33.34
N ASN A 107 -47.77 -39.91 34.13
CA ASN A 107 -47.82 -39.93 35.60
C ASN A 107 -46.39 -39.74 36.17
N PRO A 108 -45.88 -38.50 36.19
CA PRO A 108 -44.52 -38.23 36.66
C PRO A 108 -44.41 -38.44 38.17
N ASP A 109 -43.40 -39.22 38.59
CA ASP A 109 -43.15 -39.56 40.00
C ASP A 109 -43.04 -38.34 40.92
N ALA A 110 -43.41 -38.52 42.18
CA ALA A 110 -43.26 -37.52 43.25
C ALA A 110 -42.16 -37.94 44.25
N PRO A 111 -40.87 -37.88 43.87
CA PRO A 111 -39.77 -38.33 44.73
C PRO A 111 -39.66 -37.51 46.02
N GLU A 112 -39.26 -38.16 47.12
CA GLU A 112 -39.09 -37.51 48.43
C GLU A 112 -37.94 -36.49 48.44
N GLY A 113 -38.26 -35.24 48.12
CA GLY A 113 -37.33 -34.13 48.21
C GLY A 113 -36.92 -33.82 49.65
N LYS A 114 -35.61 -33.72 49.90
CA LYS A 114 -35.03 -33.36 51.20
C LYS A 114 -35.02 -31.84 51.36
N ARG A 115 -35.96 -31.31 52.15
CA ARG A 115 -36.07 -29.88 52.48
C ARG A 115 -35.12 -29.48 53.62
N SER A 116 -34.54 -28.29 53.54
CA SER A 116 -33.77 -27.69 54.64
C SER A 116 -33.74 -26.16 54.58
N SER A 117 -33.37 -25.53 55.70
CA SER A 117 -33.15 -24.09 55.79
C SER A 117 -31.89 -23.65 55.02
N GLY A 118 -32.02 -22.57 54.26
CA GLY A 118 -30.90 -21.93 53.55
C GLY A 118 -31.41 -20.84 52.61
N LEU A 119 -30.58 -19.82 52.36
CA LEU A 119 -30.89 -18.69 51.47
C LEU A 119 -30.67 -19.06 50.00
N THR A 120 -29.52 -19.67 49.70
CA THR A 120 -29.11 -20.12 48.37
C THR A 120 -28.30 -21.41 48.48
N ALA A 121 -28.49 -22.33 47.54
CA ALA A 121 -27.79 -23.61 47.47
C ALA A 121 -27.27 -23.88 46.05
N VAL A 122 -26.00 -24.26 45.92
CA VAL A 122 -25.27 -24.37 44.65
C VAL A 122 -24.28 -25.54 44.71
N TRP A 123 -24.19 -26.34 43.65
CA TRP A 123 -23.21 -27.43 43.56
C TRP A 123 -21.76 -26.91 43.51
N VAL A 124 -20.86 -27.56 44.23
CA VAL A 124 -19.42 -27.21 44.29
C VAL A 124 -18.54 -28.38 43.83
N ALA A 125 -18.98 -29.61 44.02
CA ALA A 125 -18.33 -30.81 43.50
C ALA A 125 -19.37 -31.90 43.24
N ARG A 126 -18.96 -32.97 42.56
CA ARG A 126 -19.81 -34.11 42.17
C ARG A 126 -20.83 -34.53 43.23
N ASN A 127 -20.37 -34.73 44.48
CA ASN A 127 -21.18 -35.22 45.59
C ASN A 127 -21.33 -34.18 46.73
N ARG A 128 -21.06 -32.89 46.47
CA ARG A 128 -21.08 -31.81 47.48
C ARG A 128 -21.65 -30.52 46.94
N PHE A 129 -22.52 -29.88 47.72
CA PHE A 129 -23.06 -28.56 47.44
C PHE A 129 -22.81 -27.60 48.61
N ALA A 130 -22.70 -26.31 48.30
CA ALA A 130 -22.67 -25.25 49.28
C ALA A 130 -24.09 -24.72 49.52
N VAL A 131 -24.36 -24.37 50.78
CA VAL A 131 -25.56 -23.68 51.23
C VAL A 131 -25.12 -22.44 51.98
N LEU A 132 -25.66 -21.29 51.61
CA LEU A 132 -25.59 -20.09 52.45
C LEU A 132 -26.70 -20.18 53.51
N ASP A 133 -26.30 -20.31 54.76
CA ASP A 133 -27.23 -20.38 55.89
C ASP A 133 -27.81 -19.01 56.25
N ARG A 134 -28.89 -18.98 57.04
CA ARG A 134 -29.58 -17.75 57.50
C ARG A 134 -28.67 -16.83 58.31
N MET A 135 -27.67 -17.39 59.00
CA MET A 135 -26.62 -16.65 59.70
C MET A 135 -25.47 -16.18 58.78
N HIS A 136 -25.70 -16.10 57.46
CA HIS A 136 -24.71 -15.73 56.44
C HIS A 136 -23.40 -16.56 56.47
N SER A 137 -23.47 -17.81 56.96
CA SER A 137 -22.33 -18.72 57.02
C SER A 137 -22.40 -19.80 55.94
N LEU A 138 -21.25 -20.16 55.37
CA LEU A 138 -21.17 -21.11 54.25
C LEU A 138 -21.06 -22.55 54.77
N LEU A 139 -22.05 -23.39 54.44
CA LEU A 139 -22.12 -24.80 54.82
C LEU A 139 -21.94 -25.69 53.59
N ILE A 140 -20.91 -26.53 53.58
CA ILE A 140 -20.73 -27.57 52.55
C ILE A 140 -21.42 -28.85 53.02
N LYS A 141 -22.37 -29.34 52.22
CA LYS A 141 -23.18 -30.53 52.51
C LYS A 141 -22.98 -31.64 51.49
N ASN A 142 -23.26 -32.89 51.87
CA ASN A 142 -23.25 -34.06 50.99
C ASN A 142 -24.66 -34.35 50.41
N LEU A 143 -24.76 -35.34 49.52
CA LEU A 143 -26.04 -35.82 48.95
C LEU A 143 -27.04 -36.37 49.99
N LYS A 144 -26.56 -36.78 51.18
CA LYS A 144 -27.45 -37.13 52.30
C LYS A 144 -28.07 -35.91 52.99
N ASN A 145 -27.57 -34.71 52.69
CA ASN A 145 -27.90 -33.40 53.28
C ASN A 145 -27.25 -33.15 54.65
N GLU A 146 -26.21 -33.92 55.00
CA GLU A 146 -25.39 -33.78 56.19
C GLU A 146 -24.29 -32.72 55.98
N ILE A 147 -23.90 -31.99 57.03
CA ILE A 147 -22.85 -30.96 56.97
C ILE A 147 -21.48 -31.65 57.00
N VAL A 148 -20.68 -31.44 55.94
CA VAL A 148 -19.32 -31.98 55.81
C VAL A 148 -18.26 -30.98 56.29
N LYS A 149 -18.45 -29.69 56.00
CA LYS A 149 -17.49 -28.62 56.32
C LYS A 149 -18.22 -27.29 56.48
N LYS A 150 -17.99 -26.60 57.60
CA LYS A 150 -18.37 -25.18 57.76
C LYS A 150 -17.18 -24.32 57.33
N VAL A 151 -17.44 -23.28 56.54
CA VAL A 151 -16.43 -22.34 56.05
C VAL A 151 -16.83 -20.94 56.50
N GLN A 152 -15.95 -20.27 57.23
CA GLN A 152 -16.09 -18.84 57.49
C GLN A 152 -15.75 -18.09 56.20
N VAL A 153 -16.61 -17.17 55.83
CA VAL A 153 -16.50 -16.29 54.65
C VAL A 153 -16.82 -14.86 55.09
N PRO A 154 -16.38 -13.83 54.34
CA PRO A 154 -16.86 -12.47 54.52
C PRO A 154 -18.39 -12.40 54.41
N SER A 155 -18.98 -11.32 54.94
CA SER A 155 -20.41 -11.05 54.80
C SER A 155 -20.83 -11.18 53.33
N CYS A 156 -21.71 -12.15 53.03
CA CYS A 156 -22.21 -12.38 51.69
C CYS A 156 -23.72 -12.56 51.72
N GLU A 157 -24.42 -11.89 50.81
CA GLU A 157 -25.87 -11.95 50.69
C GLU A 157 -26.32 -13.18 49.89
N GLU A 158 -25.56 -13.57 48.87
CA GLU A 158 -25.87 -14.66 47.93
C GLU A 158 -24.60 -15.35 47.42
N ILE A 159 -24.73 -16.63 47.02
CA ILE A 159 -23.66 -17.39 46.36
C ILE A 159 -24.08 -17.83 44.96
N PHE A 160 -23.12 -17.83 44.01
CA PHE A 160 -23.28 -18.33 42.65
C PHE A 160 -22.20 -19.35 42.30
N TYR A 161 -22.49 -20.18 41.30
CA TYR A 161 -21.57 -21.19 40.76
C TYR A 161 -20.37 -20.52 40.09
N ALA A 162 -19.17 -21.09 40.26
CA ALA A 162 -17.92 -20.57 39.69
C ALA A 162 -16.98 -21.68 39.16
N GLY A 163 -17.54 -22.85 38.82
CA GLY A 163 -16.76 -24.04 38.51
C GLY A 163 -16.61 -24.98 39.72
N THR A 164 -16.04 -26.17 39.48
CA THR A 164 -15.79 -27.16 40.53
C THR A 164 -14.76 -26.64 41.54
N GLY A 165 -15.11 -26.65 42.83
CA GLY A 165 -14.25 -26.19 43.92
C GLY A 165 -14.33 -24.68 44.24
N SER A 166 -14.95 -23.88 43.38
CA SER A 166 -15.00 -22.42 43.49
C SER A 166 -16.42 -21.87 43.57
N LEU A 167 -16.58 -20.74 44.24
CA LEU A 167 -17.84 -20.01 44.37
C LEU A 167 -17.65 -18.52 44.09
N LEU A 168 -18.70 -17.86 43.59
CA LEU A 168 -18.80 -16.41 43.56
C LEU A 168 -19.66 -15.97 44.75
N LEU A 169 -19.05 -15.23 45.69
CA LEU A 169 -19.72 -14.65 46.84
C LEU A 169 -20.14 -13.22 46.49
N ARG A 170 -21.42 -12.89 46.64
CA ARG A 170 -21.92 -11.53 46.42
C ARG A 170 -22.05 -10.78 47.74
N ASP A 171 -21.46 -9.59 47.79
CA ASP A 171 -21.64 -8.61 48.86
C ASP A 171 -22.53 -7.44 48.36
N ALA A 172 -22.69 -6.39 49.15
CA ALA A 172 -23.43 -5.18 48.76
C ALA A 172 -22.80 -4.48 47.55
N ASP A 173 -21.47 -4.32 47.56
CA ASP A 173 -20.71 -3.48 46.62
C ASP A 173 -19.94 -4.27 45.54
N GLY A 174 -19.86 -5.60 45.66
CA GLY A 174 -19.08 -6.40 44.72
C GLY A 174 -19.32 -7.90 44.75
N VAL A 175 -18.58 -8.61 43.89
CA VAL A 175 -18.58 -10.06 43.76
C VAL A 175 -17.15 -10.58 43.88
N THR A 176 -16.94 -11.56 44.75
CA THR A 176 -15.62 -12.16 45.06
C THR A 176 -15.57 -13.62 44.63
N LEU A 177 -14.57 -14.00 43.85
CA LEU A 177 -14.25 -15.39 43.54
C LEU A 177 -13.53 -16.02 44.73
N PHE A 178 -14.08 -17.11 45.25
CA PHE A 178 -13.61 -17.77 46.47
C PHE A 178 -13.35 -19.25 46.23
N ASP A 179 -12.17 -19.73 46.60
CA ASP A 179 -11.79 -21.14 46.55
C ASP A 179 -12.20 -21.86 47.84
N VAL A 180 -13.08 -22.85 47.74
CA VAL A 180 -13.64 -23.60 48.88
C VAL A 180 -12.65 -24.66 49.44
N GLN A 181 -11.68 -25.07 48.61
CA GLN A 181 -10.61 -25.98 49.02
C GLN A 181 -9.56 -25.21 49.82
N GLN A 182 -9.01 -24.15 49.22
CA GLN A 182 -7.95 -23.30 49.78
C GLN A 182 -8.45 -22.30 50.83
N LYS A 183 -9.77 -22.08 50.94
CA LYS A 183 -10.43 -21.12 51.85
C LYS A 183 -10.00 -19.66 51.67
N ARG A 184 -9.65 -19.23 50.45
CA ARG A 184 -9.22 -17.85 50.17
C ARG A 184 -10.02 -17.20 49.04
N SER A 185 -10.16 -15.88 49.12
CA SER A 185 -10.55 -15.03 47.99
C SER A 185 -9.43 -14.99 46.97
N LEU A 186 -9.75 -15.20 45.70
CA LEU A 186 -8.81 -15.13 44.57
C LEU A 186 -8.84 -13.75 43.91
N ALA A 187 -10.03 -13.17 43.70
CA ALA A 187 -10.23 -11.89 43.05
C ALA A 187 -11.60 -11.29 43.42
N THR A 188 -11.74 -9.97 43.37
CA THR A 188 -12.98 -9.24 43.71
C THR A 188 -13.25 -8.15 42.66
N VAL A 189 -14.51 -8.04 42.25
CA VAL A 189 -14.97 -7.09 41.23
C VAL A 189 -16.06 -6.19 41.81
N LYS A 190 -15.92 -4.88 41.61
CA LYS A 190 -16.87 -3.86 42.07
C LYS A 190 -18.08 -3.78 41.12
N ILE A 191 -19.15 -4.47 41.48
CA ILE A 191 -20.47 -4.35 40.83
C ILE A 191 -21.58 -4.59 41.86
N ALA A 192 -22.28 -3.51 42.21
CA ALA A 192 -23.34 -3.56 43.21
C ALA A 192 -24.57 -4.35 42.72
N LYS A 193 -25.14 -5.15 43.61
CA LYS A 193 -26.48 -5.78 43.46
C LYS A 193 -26.63 -6.63 42.18
N VAL A 194 -25.60 -7.40 41.84
CA VAL A 194 -25.67 -8.50 40.85
C VAL A 194 -26.80 -9.47 41.25
N LYS A 195 -27.58 -9.94 40.27
CA LYS A 195 -28.74 -10.83 40.51
C LYS A 195 -28.58 -12.20 39.88
N TYR A 196 -27.80 -12.27 38.81
CA TYR A 196 -27.57 -13.50 38.05
C TYR A 196 -26.16 -13.50 37.49
N VAL A 197 -25.60 -14.70 37.38
CA VAL A 197 -24.29 -14.95 36.80
C VAL A 197 -24.47 -15.97 35.68
N VAL A 198 -23.87 -15.72 34.52
CA VAL A 198 -23.94 -16.61 33.35
C VAL A 198 -22.54 -16.87 32.82
N TRP A 199 -22.07 -18.10 32.93
CA TRP A 199 -20.79 -18.56 32.39
C TRP A 199 -20.91 -18.96 30.92
N SER A 200 -19.84 -18.77 30.16
CA SER A 200 -19.67 -19.37 28.83
C SER A 200 -19.53 -20.89 28.93
N ALA A 201 -19.80 -21.62 27.84
CA ALA A 201 -19.83 -23.09 27.84
C ALA A 201 -18.45 -23.73 28.13
N ASP A 202 -17.38 -23.04 27.76
CA ASP A 202 -15.96 -23.36 28.00
C ASP A 202 -15.43 -22.81 29.34
N THR A 203 -16.24 -22.05 30.09
CA THR A 203 -15.89 -21.36 31.34
C THR A 203 -14.78 -20.30 31.25
N SER A 204 -14.46 -19.80 30.04
CA SER A 204 -13.48 -18.71 29.84
C SER A 204 -13.99 -17.35 30.29
N HIS A 205 -15.29 -17.08 30.11
CA HIS A 205 -15.94 -15.79 30.36
C HIS A 205 -17.15 -15.93 31.28
N VAL A 206 -17.43 -14.85 32.02
CA VAL A 206 -18.58 -14.74 32.92
C VAL A 206 -19.26 -13.38 32.76
N ALA A 207 -20.59 -13.41 32.64
CA ALA A 207 -21.43 -12.21 32.60
C ALA A 207 -22.16 -12.05 33.94
N LEU A 208 -21.88 -10.93 34.63
CA LEU A 208 -22.51 -10.52 35.88
C LEU A 208 -23.66 -9.56 35.57
N LEU A 209 -24.89 -9.96 35.86
CA LEU A 209 -26.11 -9.22 35.51
C LEU A 209 -26.69 -8.48 36.72
N ALA A 210 -26.55 -7.17 36.75
CA ALA A 210 -27.24 -6.28 37.69
C ALA A 210 -28.61 -5.83 37.13
N LYS A 211 -29.24 -4.82 37.77
CA LYS A 211 -30.55 -4.29 37.29
C LYS A 211 -30.43 -3.54 35.95
N HIS A 212 -29.38 -2.74 35.81
CA HIS A 212 -29.12 -1.80 34.70
C HIS A 212 -27.66 -1.86 34.21
N ALA A 213 -26.90 -2.89 34.62
CA ALA A 213 -25.52 -3.05 34.22
C ALA A 213 -25.23 -4.52 33.92
N ILE A 214 -24.38 -4.75 32.92
CA ILE A 214 -23.84 -6.04 32.52
C ILE A 214 -22.33 -5.88 32.56
N MET A 215 -21.66 -6.64 33.42
CA MET A 215 -20.20 -6.65 33.48
C MET A 215 -19.70 -8.00 33.02
N ILE A 216 -18.83 -7.98 32.02
CA ILE A 216 -18.20 -9.18 31.47
C ILE A 216 -16.78 -9.27 32.06
N CYS A 217 -16.46 -10.42 32.65
CA CYS A 217 -15.14 -10.71 33.18
C CYS A 217 -14.59 -12.00 32.54
N ASN A 218 -13.28 -12.21 32.64
CA ASN A 218 -12.69 -13.53 32.38
C ASN A 218 -12.83 -14.47 33.60
N ARG A 219 -12.38 -15.71 33.46
CA ARG A 219 -12.37 -16.73 34.53
C ARG A 219 -11.65 -16.32 35.83
N LYS A 220 -10.68 -15.40 35.76
CA LYS A 220 -9.97 -14.86 36.94
C LYS A 220 -10.70 -13.68 37.59
N LEU A 221 -11.89 -13.30 37.11
CA LEU A 221 -12.61 -12.07 37.47
C LEU A 221 -11.89 -10.76 37.07
N GLU A 222 -11.01 -10.77 36.08
CA GLU A 222 -10.54 -9.51 35.49
C GLU A 222 -11.67 -8.92 34.62
N SER A 223 -11.99 -7.64 34.83
CA SER A 223 -13.08 -6.94 34.13
C SER A 223 -12.68 -6.63 32.69
N LEU A 224 -13.42 -7.16 31.72
CA LEU A 224 -13.21 -6.93 30.29
C LEU A 224 -14.04 -5.74 29.79
N CYS A 225 -15.33 -5.69 30.14
CA CYS A 225 -16.19 -4.57 29.81
C CYS A 225 -17.35 -4.39 30.81
N ASN A 226 -17.90 -3.17 30.88
CA ASN A 226 -19.06 -2.82 31.68
C ASN A 226 -20.05 -2.04 30.80
N ILE A 227 -21.26 -2.55 30.65
CA ILE A 227 -22.29 -2.02 29.76
C ILE A 227 -23.46 -1.54 30.61
N HIS A 228 -23.85 -0.27 30.47
CA HIS A 228 -24.98 0.32 31.17
C HIS A 228 -26.24 0.34 30.29
N GLU A 229 -27.38 -0.04 30.86
CA GLU A 229 -28.65 -0.21 30.16
C GLU A 229 -29.80 0.52 30.88
N ASN A 230 -30.38 1.51 30.21
CA ASN A 230 -31.54 2.27 30.72
C ASN A 230 -32.73 1.34 31.02
N ILE A 231 -32.95 0.30 30.19
CA ILE A 231 -34.02 -0.68 30.38
C ILE A 231 -33.50 -1.87 31.20
N ARG A 232 -34.30 -2.31 32.18
CA ARG A 232 -33.91 -3.43 33.06
C ARG A 232 -33.61 -4.72 32.29
N VAL A 233 -32.42 -5.26 32.52
CA VAL A 233 -31.96 -6.55 32.00
C VAL A 233 -32.74 -7.72 32.65
N LYS A 234 -33.08 -8.74 31.85
CA LYS A 234 -33.92 -9.88 32.23
C LYS A 234 -33.12 -11.18 32.37
N SER A 235 -32.30 -11.48 31.37
CA SER A 235 -31.52 -12.72 31.21
C SER A 235 -30.53 -12.57 30.07
N GLY A 236 -29.57 -13.50 29.95
CA GLY A 236 -28.77 -13.67 28.74
C GLY A 236 -28.11 -15.04 28.71
N SER A 237 -27.50 -15.36 27.57
CA SER A 237 -26.75 -16.58 27.31
C SER A 237 -25.59 -16.26 26.35
N TRP A 238 -24.54 -17.07 26.40
CA TRP A 238 -23.42 -16.97 25.47
C TRP A 238 -23.75 -17.73 24.18
N ASP A 239 -23.37 -17.16 23.04
CA ASP A 239 -23.29 -17.85 21.76
C ASP A 239 -21.99 -18.69 21.68
N GLU A 240 -21.98 -19.66 20.77
CA GLU A 240 -20.81 -20.50 20.46
C GLU A 240 -19.61 -19.65 19.99
N SER A 241 -19.85 -18.47 19.42
CA SER A 241 -18.82 -17.51 18.98
C SER A 241 -18.21 -16.65 20.11
N GLY A 242 -18.58 -16.88 21.38
CA GLY A 242 -18.11 -16.06 22.51
C GLY A 242 -18.81 -14.69 22.65
N VAL A 243 -19.98 -14.51 22.03
CA VAL A 243 -20.78 -13.27 22.11
C VAL A 243 -21.87 -13.42 23.18
N PHE A 244 -22.07 -12.42 24.03
CA PHE A 244 -23.10 -12.47 25.06
C PHE A 244 -24.41 -11.86 24.55
N ILE A 245 -25.46 -12.68 24.41
CA ILE A 245 -26.78 -12.26 23.93
C ILE A 245 -27.73 -12.17 25.11
N TYR A 246 -28.35 -11.01 25.30
CA TYR A 246 -29.19 -10.71 26.46
C TYR A 246 -30.51 -10.05 26.08
N THR A 247 -31.48 -10.13 26.99
CA THR A 247 -32.79 -9.49 26.83
C THR A 247 -33.02 -8.40 27.85
N THR A 248 -33.53 -7.29 27.35
CA THR A 248 -34.16 -6.22 28.14
C THR A 248 -35.68 -6.48 28.20
N SER A 249 -36.48 -5.52 28.65
CA SER A 249 -37.94 -5.65 28.56
C SER A 249 -38.46 -5.66 27.10
N ASN A 250 -37.76 -5.00 26.18
CA ASN A 250 -38.27 -4.63 24.85
C ASN A 250 -37.36 -5.08 23.69
N HIS A 251 -36.14 -5.57 23.95
CA HIS A 251 -35.15 -5.88 22.91
C HIS A 251 -34.30 -7.10 23.28
N ILE A 252 -33.97 -7.91 22.27
CA ILE A 252 -32.78 -8.77 22.25
C ILE A 252 -31.59 -7.90 21.83
N LYS A 253 -30.53 -7.92 22.61
CA LYS A 253 -29.28 -7.20 22.38
C LYS A 253 -28.09 -8.16 22.44
N TYR A 254 -26.97 -7.76 21.82
CA TYR A 254 -25.68 -8.42 21.98
C TYR A 254 -24.70 -7.52 22.73
N ALA A 255 -23.69 -8.15 23.34
CA ALA A 255 -22.52 -7.54 23.94
C ALA A 255 -21.27 -8.32 23.52
N LEU A 256 -20.27 -7.62 23.00
CA LEU A 256 -18.93 -8.14 22.76
C LEU A 256 -18.05 -7.94 24.00
N THR A 257 -16.99 -8.75 24.12
CA THR A 257 -15.94 -8.60 25.14
C THR A 257 -15.19 -7.27 25.00
N SER A 258 -15.20 -6.63 23.83
CA SER A 258 -14.70 -5.27 23.58
C SER A 258 -15.56 -4.14 24.18
N GLY A 259 -16.76 -4.45 24.69
CA GLY A 259 -17.74 -3.46 25.17
C GLY A 259 -18.70 -2.93 24.09
N ASP A 260 -18.44 -3.22 22.81
CA ASP A 260 -19.36 -2.90 21.72
C ASP A 260 -20.67 -3.69 21.89
N HIS A 261 -21.81 -3.01 21.77
CA HIS A 261 -23.15 -3.60 21.97
C HIS A 261 -24.15 -3.03 20.96
N GLY A 262 -25.25 -3.76 20.72
CA GLY A 262 -26.26 -3.37 19.73
C GLY A 262 -27.58 -4.11 19.89
N ILE A 263 -28.60 -3.68 19.14
CA ILE A 263 -29.94 -4.27 19.13
C ILE A 263 -30.04 -5.27 17.98
N ILE A 264 -30.38 -6.52 18.30
CA ILE A 264 -30.61 -7.56 17.29
C ILE A 264 -32.07 -7.53 16.81
N ARG A 265 -33.01 -7.45 17.77
CA ARG A 265 -34.44 -7.60 17.50
C ARG A 265 -35.30 -6.96 18.59
N THR A 266 -36.36 -6.27 18.22
CA THR A 266 -37.38 -5.76 19.14
C THR A 266 -38.35 -6.86 19.57
N LEU A 267 -38.89 -6.76 20.78
CA LEU A 267 -39.76 -7.72 21.44
C LEU A 267 -41.02 -7.04 21.98
N ASP A 268 -42.19 -7.59 21.68
CA ASP A 268 -43.47 -7.14 22.23
C ASP A 268 -43.67 -7.59 23.68
N LEU A 269 -43.08 -8.72 24.05
CA LEU A 269 -43.16 -9.33 25.38
C LEU A 269 -41.75 -9.70 25.87
N PRO A 270 -41.43 -9.48 27.16
CA PRO A 270 -40.12 -9.86 27.69
C PRO A 270 -40.00 -11.37 27.85
N ILE A 271 -38.94 -11.91 27.24
CA ILE A 271 -38.58 -13.32 27.25
C ILE A 271 -37.32 -13.55 28.10
N TYR A 272 -37.16 -14.77 28.58
CA TYR A 272 -36.00 -15.23 29.32
C TYR A 272 -35.15 -16.18 28.45
N VAL A 273 -34.02 -15.69 27.95
CA VAL A 273 -33.09 -16.48 27.13
C VAL A 273 -32.45 -17.58 27.97
N THR A 274 -32.54 -18.81 27.48
CA THR A 274 -31.95 -19.99 28.13
C THR A 274 -30.70 -20.47 27.40
N ARG A 275 -30.74 -20.51 26.06
CA ARG A 275 -29.61 -20.90 25.19
C ARG A 275 -29.68 -20.18 23.84
N VAL A 276 -28.53 -19.90 23.24
CA VAL A 276 -28.42 -19.57 21.81
C VAL A 276 -27.69 -20.70 21.09
N ARG A 277 -28.07 -20.99 19.85
CA ARG A 277 -27.39 -21.93 18.96
C ARG A 277 -27.52 -21.43 17.53
N GLY A 278 -26.41 -20.99 16.93
CA GLY A 278 -26.41 -20.39 15.59
C GLY A 278 -27.39 -19.22 15.51
N ASN A 279 -28.37 -19.30 14.60
CA ASN A 279 -29.34 -18.23 14.39
C ASN A 279 -30.61 -18.37 15.27
N SER A 280 -30.67 -19.35 16.18
CA SER A 280 -31.85 -19.64 17.00
C SER A 280 -31.62 -19.34 18.48
N VAL A 281 -32.44 -18.45 19.03
CA VAL A 281 -32.50 -18.13 20.46
C VAL A 281 -33.63 -18.94 21.09
N TYR A 282 -33.28 -19.84 22.01
CA TYR A 282 -34.23 -20.58 22.83
C TYR A 282 -34.53 -19.77 24.10
N CYS A 283 -35.81 -19.58 24.38
CA CYS A 283 -36.26 -18.77 25.52
C CYS A 283 -37.55 -19.31 26.16
N LEU A 284 -37.79 -18.89 27.40
CA LEU A 284 -39.06 -19.08 28.10
C LEU A 284 -39.79 -17.75 28.16
N ASP A 285 -41.10 -17.73 27.91
CA ASP A 285 -41.93 -16.56 28.17
C ASP A 285 -42.34 -16.45 29.66
N ARG A 286 -43.17 -15.45 30.00
CA ARG A 286 -43.65 -15.24 31.38
C ARG A 286 -44.51 -16.41 31.91
N GLU A 287 -45.11 -17.21 31.03
CA GLU A 287 -45.97 -18.35 31.37
C GLU A 287 -45.20 -19.69 31.38
N CYS A 288 -43.86 -19.61 31.41
CA CYS A 288 -42.94 -20.74 31.31
C CYS A 288 -43.19 -21.60 30.04
N ARG A 289 -43.66 -21.01 28.93
CA ARG A 289 -43.75 -21.72 27.65
C ARG A 289 -42.43 -21.58 26.89
N PRO A 290 -41.85 -22.67 26.37
CA PRO A 290 -40.68 -22.58 25.51
C PRO A 290 -41.04 -21.96 24.16
N ARG A 291 -40.19 -21.05 23.69
CA ARG A 291 -40.25 -20.44 22.36
C ARG A 291 -38.87 -20.45 21.72
N VAL A 292 -38.84 -20.55 20.40
CA VAL A 292 -37.62 -20.39 19.59
C VAL A 292 -37.81 -19.14 18.74
N LEU A 293 -36.84 -18.22 18.79
CA LEU A 293 -36.83 -16.99 18.00
C LEU A 293 -35.58 -16.97 17.12
N THR A 294 -35.79 -16.80 15.82
CA THR A 294 -34.68 -16.55 14.89
C THR A 294 -34.11 -15.14 15.09
N ILE A 295 -32.80 -15.03 15.05
CA ILE A 295 -32.02 -13.80 15.06
C ILE A 295 -31.15 -13.69 13.81
N ASP A 296 -30.84 -12.46 13.40
CA ASP A 296 -29.80 -12.19 12.41
C ASP A 296 -28.46 -11.94 13.15
N PRO A 297 -27.43 -12.78 12.95
CA PRO A 297 -26.14 -12.62 13.60
C PRO A 297 -25.18 -11.67 12.87
N THR A 298 -25.56 -11.15 11.70
CA THR A 298 -24.63 -10.54 10.73
C THR A 298 -23.90 -9.32 11.31
N GLU A 299 -24.59 -8.41 12.01
CA GLU A 299 -23.96 -7.19 12.57
C GLU A 299 -22.89 -7.51 13.62
N TYR A 300 -23.20 -8.38 14.59
CA TYR A 300 -22.26 -8.68 15.67
C TYR A 300 -21.11 -9.58 15.18
N ARG A 301 -21.34 -10.47 14.21
CA ARG A 301 -20.27 -11.24 13.56
C ARG A 301 -19.32 -10.35 12.79
N PHE A 302 -19.83 -9.35 12.07
CA PHE A 302 -19.02 -8.35 11.39
C PHE A 302 -18.13 -7.57 12.37
N LYS A 303 -18.71 -7.05 13.47
CA LYS A 303 -17.94 -6.34 14.50
C LYS A 303 -16.92 -7.25 15.21
N LEU A 304 -17.29 -8.50 15.51
CA LEU A 304 -16.39 -9.49 16.10
C LEU A 304 -15.21 -9.84 15.17
N ALA A 305 -15.46 -10.02 13.87
CA ALA A 305 -14.40 -10.26 12.89
C ALA A 305 -13.43 -9.08 12.80
N LEU A 306 -13.93 -7.84 12.86
CA LEU A 306 -13.11 -6.63 12.88
C LEU A 306 -12.28 -6.52 14.17
N VAL A 307 -12.86 -6.80 15.34
CA VAL A 307 -12.13 -6.85 16.63
C VAL A 307 -11.05 -7.94 16.63
N ASN A 308 -11.35 -9.11 16.08
CA ASN A 308 -10.42 -10.23 15.95
C ASN A 308 -9.42 -10.08 14.78
N ARG A 309 -9.39 -8.92 14.10
CA ARG A 309 -8.51 -8.61 12.95
C ARG A 309 -8.61 -9.62 11.79
N LYS A 310 -9.77 -10.26 11.61
CA LYS A 310 -10.05 -11.25 10.55
C LYS A 310 -10.51 -10.58 9.26
N TYR A 311 -9.59 -9.91 8.58
CA TYR A 311 -9.92 -9.07 7.42
C TYR A 311 -10.53 -9.81 6.22
N ASP A 312 -10.18 -11.09 6.01
CA ASP A 312 -10.79 -11.92 4.94
C ASP A 312 -12.27 -12.23 5.18
N GLU A 313 -12.64 -12.57 6.43
CA GLU A 313 -14.04 -12.78 6.82
C GLU A 313 -14.84 -11.48 6.67
N VAL A 314 -14.25 -10.34 7.05
CA VAL A 314 -14.84 -9.01 6.83
C VAL A 314 -15.08 -8.75 5.34
N LEU A 315 -14.09 -8.93 4.47
CA LEU A 315 -14.22 -8.73 3.02
C LEU A 315 -15.30 -9.64 2.38
N HIS A 316 -15.40 -10.90 2.83
CA HIS A 316 -16.45 -11.80 2.37
C HIS A 316 -17.84 -11.34 2.82
N MET A 317 -17.98 -10.88 4.08
CA MET A 317 -19.24 -10.31 4.57
C MET A 317 -19.61 -9.00 3.83
N VAL A 318 -18.65 -8.11 3.56
CA VAL A 318 -18.86 -6.85 2.81
C VAL A 318 -19.48 -7.11 1.44
N ARG A 319 -19.00 -8.12 0.72
CA ARG A 319 -19.45 -8.41 -0.65
C ARG A 319 -20.78 -9.16 -0.71
N ASN A 320 -21.01 -10.08 0.23
CA ASN A 320 -22.11 -11.05 0.13
C ASN A 320 -23.29 -10.76 1.08
N ALA A 321 -23.09 -10.01 2.17
CA ALA A 321 -24.14 -9.70 3.13
C ALA A 321 -24.78 -8.33 2.86
N LYS A 322 -26.10 -8.25 3.02
CA LYS A 322 -26.86 -6.97 2.99
C LYS A 322 -26.66 -6.19 4.30
N LEU A 323 -25.43 -5.77 4.57
CA LEU A 323 -25.04 -4.88 5.67
C LEU A 323 -25.50 -3.44 5.36
N VAL A 324 -26.80 -3.19 5.42
CA VAL A 324 -27.40 -1.89 5.10
C VAL A 324 -27.62 -1.09 6.37
N GLY A 325 -26.73 -0.13 6.66
CA GLY A 325 -26.93 0.78 7.80
C GLY A 325 -25.85 1.85 7.96
N GLN A 326 -26.27 3.11 8.08
CA GLN A 326 -25.42 4.25 8.45
C GLN A 326 -24.64 4.02 9.75
N SER A 327 -25.19 3.22 10.67
CA SER A 327 -24.54 2.80 11.92
C SER A 327 -23.26 1.98 11.71
N ILE A 328 -23.13 1.24 10.62
CA ILE A 328 -21.94 0.44 10.29
C ILE A 328 -20.86 1.33 9.67
N ILE A 329 -21.25 2.24 8.76
CA ILE A 329 -20.36 3.25 8.16
C ILE A 329 -19.74 4.12 9.27
N ALA A 330 -20.57 4.69 10.14
CA ALA A 330 -20.11 5.50 11.27
C ALA A 330 -19.24 4.71 12.28
N TYR A 331 -19.48 3.39 12.42
CA TYR A 331 -18.63 2.52 13.24
C TYR A 331 -17.26 2.28 12.60
N LEU A 332 -17.21 2.05 11.28
CA LEU A 332 -15.95 1.89 10.53
C LEU A 332 -15.12 3.18 10.55
N GLN A 333 -15.73 4.34 10.33
CA GLN A 333 -15.06 5.65 10.48
C GLN A 333 -14.48 5.82 11.89
N LYS A 334 -15.28 5.60 12.94
CA LYS A 334 -14.82 5.72 14.35
C LYS A 334 -13.72 4.74 14.75
N LYS A 335 -13.61 3.59 14.06
CA LYS A 335 -12.54 2.60 14.31
C LYS A 335 -11.33 2.78 13.37
N GLY A 336 -11.31 3.80 12.52
CA GLY A 336 -10.18 4.12 11.63
C GLY A 336 -10.11 3.29 10.34
N TYR A 337 -11.24 2.76 9.86
CA TYR A 337 -11.31 1.97 8.62
C TYR A 337 -12.24 2.60 7.56
N PRO A 338 -12.01 3.86 7.13
CA PRO A 338 -12.86 4.53 6.14
C PRO A 338 -12.80 3.86 4.75
N GLU A 339 -11.69 3.21 4.39
CA GLU A 339 -11.54 2.45 3.14
C GLU A 339 -12.62 1.38 2.96
N VAL A 340 -12.95 0.64 4.03
CA VAL A 340 -13.98 -0.40 4.01
C VAL A 340 -15.38 0.22 3.90
N ALA A 341 -15.57 1.41 4.49
CA ALA A 341 -16.85 2.13 4.43
C ALA A 341 -17.18 2.60 3.00
N LEU A 342 -16.16 3.00 2.21
CA LEU A 342 -16.28 3.47 0.83
C LEU A 342 -16.95 2.45 -0.12
N HIS A 343 -16.89 1.15 0.18
CA HIS A 343 -17.62 0.12 -0.57
C HIS A 343 -19.12 0.01 -0.25
N PHE A 344 -19.55 0.43 0.95
CA PHE A 344 -20.96 0.41 1.34
C PHE A 344 -21.72 1.66 0.91
N VAL A 345 -21.00 2.75 0.63
CA VAL A 345 -21.58 4.04 0.32
C VAL A 345 -21.88 4.17 -1.17
N LYS A 346 -23.17 4.31 -1.48
CA LYS A 346 -23.71 4.57 -2.82
C LYS A 346 -23.98 6.05 -3.10
N ASP A 347 -24.12 6.87 -2.08
CA ASP A 347 -24.32 8.30 -2.21
C ASP A 347 -22.99 8.98 -2.53
N GLU A 348 -22.94 9.76 -3.60
CA GLU A 348 -21.70 10.30 -4.15
C GLU A 348 -21.08 11.36 -3.23
N LYS A 349 -21.90 12.10 -2.47
CA LYS A 349 -21.44 13.15 -1.55
C LYS A 349 -20.74 12.59 -0.31
N THR A 350 -21.30 11.54 0.27
CA THR A 350 -20.62 10.78 1.35
C THR A 350 -19.45 9.94 0.82
N ARG A 351 -19.53 9.39 -0.41
CA ARG A 351 -18.41 8.70 -1.08
C ARG A 351 -17.22 9.64 -1.30
N PHE A 352 -17.45 10.84 -1.81
CA PHE A 352 -16.44 11.88 -2.00
C PHE A 352 -15.76 12.26 -0.68
N SER A 353 -16.55 12.52 0.37
CA SER A 353 -16.02 12.89 1.68
C SER A 353 -15.16 11.78 2.30
N LEU A 354 -15.61 10.52 2.20
CA LEU A 354 -14.82 9.34 2.62
C LEU A 354 -13.56 9.16 1.78
N ALA A 355 -13.61 9.37 0.47
CA ALA A 355 -12.45 9.22 -0.42
C ALA A 355 -11.35 10.25 -0.08
N LEU A 356 -11.73 11.49 0.23
CA LEU A 356 -10.81 12.51 0.76
C LEU A 356 -10.22 12.11 2.12
N GLU A 357 -11.03 11.59 3.05
CA GLU A 357 -10.55 11.07 4.36
C GLU A 357 -9.56 9.90 4.20
N CYS A 358 -9.77 9.02 3.22
CA CYS A 358 -8.86 7.93 2.88
C CYS A 358 -7.60 8.40 2.13
N GLY A 359 -7.60 9.62 1.61
CA GLY A 359 -6.60 10.09 0.65
C GLY A 359 -6.64 9.38 -0.71
N ASN A 360 -7.71 8.65 -1.07
CA ASN A 360 -7.81 8.00 -2.38
C ASN A 360 -8.34 9.01 -3.42
N ILE A 361 -7.41 9.68 -4.09
CA ILE A 361 -7.70 10.75 -5.06
C ILE A 361 -8.40 10.22 -6.33
N GLU A 362 -8.17 8.98 -6.73
CA GLU A 362 -8.82 8.38 -7.92
C GLU A 362 -10.34 8.29 -7.73
N VAL A 363 -10.81 7.70 -6.63
CA VAL A 363 -12.24 7.61 -6.32
C VAL A 363 -12.83 8.99 -5.98
N ALA A 364 -12.06 9.88 -5.33
CA ALA A 364 -12.49 11.24 -5.07
C ALA A 364 -12.73 12.02 -6.38
N LEU A 365 -11.90 11.81 -7.40
CA LEU A 365 -12.05 12.40 -8.73
C LEU A 365 -13.24 11.81 -9.52
N GLU A 366 -13.51 10.51 -9.42
CA GLU A 366 -14.74 9.92 -9.97
C GLU A 366 -16.00 10.54 -9.34
N ALA A 367 -16.02 10.65 -8.00
CA ALA A 367 -17.15 11.22 -7.28
C ALA A 367 -17.31 12.73 -7.54
N ALA A 368 -16.20 13.49 -7.63
CA ALA A 368 -16.24 14.92 -7.99
C ALA A 368 -16.78 15.15 -9.40
N LYS A 369 -16.44 14.29 -10.38
CA LYS A 369 -17.00 14.34 -11.75
C LYS A 369 -18.50 14.08 -11.81
N ALA A 370 -19.02 13.24 -10.92
CA ALA A 370 -20.45 12.93 -10.87
C ALA A 370 -21.26 14.03 -10.16
N LEU A 371 -20.70 14.64 -9.11
CA LEU A 371 -21.31 15.75 -8.38
C LEU A 371 -21.24 17.10 -9.12
N ASP A 372 -20.12 17.35 -9.82
CA ASP A 372 -19.73 18.61 -10.51
C ASP A 372 -19.93 19.91 -9.70
N GLU A 373 -19.91 19.82 -8.36
CA GLU A 373 -19.94 20.99 -7.46
C GLU A 373 -18.55 21.66 -7.40
N ARG A 374 -18.49 22.99 -7.59
CA ARG A 374 -17.25 23.79 -7.47
C ARG A 374 -16.49 23.56 -6.16
N SER A 375 -17.21 23.46 -5.05
CA SER A 375 -16.66 23.19 -3.71
C SER A 375 -16.01 21.79 -3.60
N CYS A 376 -16.48 20.81 -4.36
CA CYS A 376 -15.85 19.49 -4.42
C CYS A 376 -14.55 19.55 -5.23
N TRP A 377 -14.53 20.27 -6.35
CA TRP A 377 -13.30 20.48 -7.14
C TRP A 377 -12.22 21.25 -6.36
N GLU A 378 -12.59 22.26 -5.57
CA GLU A 378 -11.65 23.00 -4.72
C GLU A 378 -11.04 22.10 -3.62
N ARG A 379 -11.87 21.35 -2.88
CA ARG A 379 -11.41 20.39 -1.86
C ARG A 379 -10.57 19.24 -2.44
N LEU A 380 -10.91 18.77 -3.63
CA LEU A 380 -10.12 17.75 -4.34
C LEU A 380 -8.75 18.31 -4.75
N GLY A 381 -8.71 19.54 -5.26
CA GLY A 381 -7.47 20.22 -5.62
C GLY A 381 -6.52 20.39 -4.43
N GLU A 382 -7.04 20.78 -3.26
CA GLU A 382 -6.24 20.89 -2.03
C GLU A 382 -5.68 19.54 -1.56
N ALA A 383 -6.51 18.50 -1.50
CA ALA A 383 -6.08 17.16 -1.10
C ALA A 383 -5.08 16.54 -2.10
N ALA A 384 -5.31 16.72 -3.40
CA ALA A 384 -4.40 16.25 -4.45
C ALA A 384 -3.06 17.00 -4.42
N LEU A 385 -3.07 18.31 -4.16
CA LEU A 385 -1.86 19.12 -4.02
C LEU A 385 -1.02 18.66 -2.83
N LEU A 386 -1.66 18.42 -1.68
CA LEU A 386 -1.00 17.96 -0.45
C LEU A 386 -0.32 16.59 -0.62
N GLN A 387 -0.84 15.74 -1.51
CA GLN A 387 -0.23 14.44 -1.84
C GLN A 387 0.79 14.47 -3.01
N GLY A 388 0.86 15.56 -3.77
CA GLY A 388 1.73 15.70 -4.94
C GLY A 388 1.12 15.30 -6.30
N HIS A 389 -0.19 15.04 -6.36
CA HIS A 389 -0.94 14.69 -7.58
C HIS A 389 -1.23 15.91 -8.47
N HIS A 390 -0.19 16.60 -8.95
CA HIS A 390 -0.32 17.86 -9.69
C HIS A 390 -1.18 17.77 -10.96
N GLN A 391 -1.26 16.62 -11.62
CA GLN A 391 -2.11 16.44 -12.81
C GLN A 391 -3.61 16.54 -12.46
N VAL A 392 -3.99 16.07 -11.27
CA VAL A 392 -5.36 16.21 -10.75
C VAL A 392 -5.62 17.65 -10.34
N VAL A 393 -4.63 18.31 -9.72
CA VAL A 393 -4.69 19.74 -9.38
C VAL A 393 -4.89 20.61 -10.63
N GLU A 394 -4.18 20.31 -11.73
CA GLU A 394 -4.34 21.00 -13.02
C GLU A 394 -5.79 20.90 -13.52
N MET A 395 -6.38 19.70 -13.51
CA MET A 395 -7.79 19.49 -13.88
C MET A 395 -8.74 20.25 -12.95
N CYS A 396 -8.49 20.24 -11.65
CA CYS A 396 -9.30 20.96 -10.67
C CYS A 396 -9.25 22.48 -10.93
N TYR A 397 -8.07 23.06 -11.13
CA TYR A 397 -7.91 24.50 -11.39
C TYR A 397 -8.46 24.94 -12.75
N GLN A 398 -8.39 24.09 -13.77
CA GLN A 398 -9.09 24.31 -15.05
C GLN A 398 -10.60 24.33 -14.86
N ARG A 399 -11.17 23.36 -14.12
CA ARG A 399 -12.62 23.26 -13.83
C ARG A 399 -13.12 24.43 -12.97
N THR A 400 -12.37 24.83 -11.94
CA THR A 400 -12.71 25.97 -11.07
C THR A 400 -12.35 27.32 -11.68
N LYS A 401 -11.80 27.35 -12.92
CA LYS A 401 -11.36 28.57 -13.61
C LYS A 401 -10.39 29.44 -12.77
N ASN A 402 -9.42 28.81 -12.09
CA ASN A 402 -8.45 29.52 -11.24
C ASN A 402 -7.07 29.62 -11.94
N PHE A 403 -6.85 30.72 -12.65
CA PHE A 403 -5.74 30.85 -13.61
C PHE A 403 -4.42 31.31 -12.98
N ASP A 404 -4.46 32.01 -11.84
CA ASP A 404 -3.25 32.43 -11.12
C ASP A 404 -2.55 31.20 -10.53
N LYS A 405 -3.31 30.34 -9.84
CA LYS A 405 -2.82 29.06 -9.32
C LYS A 405 -2.34 28.14 -10.45
N LEU A 406 -2.99 28.18 -11.62
CA LEU A 406 -2.59 27.39 -12.79
C LEU A 406 -1.28 27.91 -13.44
N THR A 407 -1.13 29.23 -13.55
CA THR A 407 0.09 29.89 -14.05
C THR A 407 1.29 29.61 -13.12
N PHE A 408 1.07 29.69 -11.81
CA PHE A 408 2.07 29.31 -10.81
C PHE A 408 2.42 27.82 -10.86
N LEU A 409 1.44 26.94 -11.08
CA LEU A 409 1.69 25.50 -11.26
C LEU A 409 2.55 25.20 -12.50
N TYR A 410 2.34 25.92 -13.61
CA TYR A 410 3.16 25.78 -14.82
C TYR A 410 4.58 26.35 -14.64
N LEU A 411 4.75 27.40 -13.83
CA LEU A 411 6.07 27.89 -13.44
C LEU A 411 6.84 26.83 -12.61
N ILE A 412 6.21 26.26 -11.58
CA ILE A 412 6.84 25.23 -10.72
C ILE A 412 7.15 23.94 -11.50
N THR A 413 6.23 23.50 -12.36
CA THR A 413 6.45 22.30 -13.20
C THR A 413 7.40 22.54 -14.37
N GLY A 414 7.77 23.80 -14.66
CA GLY A 414 8.65 24.17 -15.76
C GLY A 414 8.03 24.01 -17.16
N ASN A 415 6.70 23.91 -17.27
CA ASN A 415 6.04 23.67 -18.55
C ASN A 415 5.84 24.99 -19.33
N LEU A 416 6.90 25.42 -20.02
CA LEU A 416 6.92 26.66 -20.81
C LEU A 416 5.88 26.68 -21.94
N ALA A 417 5.48 25.52 -22.48
CA ALA A 417 4.47 25.43 -23.54
C ALA A 417 3.07 25.76 -23.01
N LYS A 418 2.68 25.19 -21.86
CA LYS A 418 1.41 25.54 -21.18
C LYS A 418 1.41 26.98 -20.68
N LEU A 419 2.55 27.48 -20.20
CA LEU A 419 2.70 28.88 -19.80
C LEU A 419 2.50 29.86 -20.97
N ARG A 420 3.00 29.55 -22.18
CA ARG A 420 2.68 30.32 -23.41
C ARG A 420 1.19 30.23 -23.80
N LYS A 421 0.52 29.08 -23.58
CA LYS A 421 -0.94 29.01 -23.76
C LYS A 421 -1.68 29.91 -22.76
N MET A 422 -1.24 29.98 -21.50
CA MET A 422 -1.82 30.91 -20.50
C MET A 422 -1.61 32.38 -20.88
N MET A 423 -0.44 32.75 -21.40
CA MET A 423 -0.15 34.10 -21.89
C MET A 423 -1.18 34.56 -22.94
N LYS A 424 -1.47 33.72 -23.94
CA LYS A 424 -2.52 33.98 -24.95
C LYS A 424 -3.93 34.05 -24.36
N ILE A 425 -4.22 33.22 -23.35
CA ILE A 425 -5.52 33.23 -22.67
C ILE A 425 -5.72 34.53 -21.88
N ALA A 426 -4.67 35.07 -21.26
CA ALA A 426 -4.70 36.38 -20.61
C ALA A 426 -4.89 37.51 -21.64
N GLU A 427 -4.21 37.45 -22.79
CA GLU A 427 -4.39 38.38 -23.92
C GLU A 427 -5.85 38.41 -24.40
N ILE A 428 -6.46 37.24 -24.68
CA ILE A 428 -7.85 37.12 -25.15
C ILE A 428 -8.85 37.73 -24.16
N ARG A 429 -8.59 37.58 -22.85
CA ARG A 429 -9.43 38.14 -21.77
C ARG A 429 -9.15 39.60 -21.44
N LYS A 430 -8.09 40.18 -22.00
CA LYS A 430 -7.58 41.52 -21.65
C LYS A 430 -7.10 41.65 -20.20
N ASP A 431 -6.71 40.54 -19.57
CA ASP A 431 -6.01 40.58 -18.28
C ASP A 431 -4.55 40.97 -18.51
N MET A 432 -4.29 42.28 -18.48
CA MET A 432 -2.97 42.84 -18.70
C MET A 432 -1.97 42.46 -17.59
N SER A 433 -2.45 42.15 -16.38
CA SER A 433 -1.60 41.77 -15.24
C SER A 433 -1.12 40.33 -15.40
N GLY A 434 -2.04 39.39 -15.60
CA GLY A 434 -1.71 37.99 -15.89
C GLY A 434 -0.89 37.83 -17.17
N HIS A 435 -1.15 38.65 -18.19
CA HIS A 435 -0.35 38.68 -19.43
C HIS A 435 1.10 39.13 -19.14
N TYR A 436 1.30 40.24 -18.42
CA TYR A 436 2.64 40.72 -18.06
C TYR A 436 3.40 39.72 -17.18
N GLN A 437 2.71 39.09 -16.21
CA GLN A 437 3.28 38.09 -15.32
C GLN A 437 3.71 36.81 -16.08
N ALA A 438 2.90 36.33 -17.03
CA ALA A 438 3.26 35.20 -17.88
C ALA A 438 4.47 35.52 -18.78
N ALA A 439 4.53 36.72 -19.38
CA ALA A 439 5.67 37.16 -20.17
C ALA A 439 6.95 37.28 -19.32
N LEU A 440 6.85 37.80 -18.08
CA LEU A 440 7.95 37.87 -17.11
C LEU A 440 8.46 36.46 -16.74
N TYR A 441 7.57 35.49 -16.51
CA TYR A 441 7.95 34.11 -16.21
C TYR A 441 8.57 33.37 -17.41
N LEU A 442 8.21 33.73 -18.65
CA LEU A 442 8.87 33.23 -19.85
C LEU A 442 10.22 33.90 -20.12
N GLY A 443 10.44 35.12 -19.60
CA GLY A 443 11.55 35.99 -19.96
C GLY A 443 11.38 36.64 -21.34
N ASP A 444 10.15 36.73 -21.85
CA ASP A 444 9.86 37.33 -23.15
C ASP A 444 9.86 38.86 -23.03
N VAL A 445 10.96 39.48 -23.47
CA VAL A 445 11.15 40.93 -23.35
C VAL A 445 10.30 41.69 -24.37
N SER A 446 10.20 41.21 -25.60
CA SER A 446 9.45 41.88 -26.67
C SER A 446 7.96 41.94 -26.33
N GLU A 447 7.37 40.86 -25.80
CA GLU A 447 5.99 40.91 -25.32
C GLU A 447 5.83 41.83 -24.08
N ARG A 448 6.80 41.88 -23.16
CA ARG A 448 6.78 42.88 -22.06
C ARG A 448 6.76 44.32 -22.58
N VAL A 449 7.57 44.66 -23.57
CA VAL A 449 7.60 45.99 -24.22
C VAL A 449 6.28 46.28 -24.91
N ARG A 450 5.72 45.30 -25.65
CA ARG A 450 4.42 45.40 -26.33
C ARG A 450 3.25 45.62 -25.37
N ILE A 451 3.22 44.90 -24.25
CA ILE A 451 2.21 45.07 -23.18
C ILE A 451 2.31 46.47 -22.57
N LEU A 452 3.51 46.93 -22.20
CA LEU A 452 3.73 48.27 -21.64
C LEU A 452 3.33 49.38 -22.63
N LYS A 453 3.62 49.21 -23.92
CA LYS A 453 3.18 50.11 -25.00
C LYS A 453 1.66 50.15 -25.13
N ASN A 454 0.99 48.99 -25.08
CA ASN A 454 -0.48 48.88 -25.10
C ASN A 454 -1.13 49.53 -23.86
N CYS A 455 -0.48 49.47 -22.70
CA CYS A 455 -0.89 50.17 -21.47
C CYS A 455 -0.59 51.69 -21.47
N GLY A 456 0.01 52.25 -22.54
CA GLY A 456 0.43 53.65 -22.60
C GLY A 456 1.64 54.01 -21.74
N GLN A 457 2.30 53.03 -21.11
CA GLN A 457 3.46 53.22 -20.24
C GLN A 457 4.76 53.35 -21.05
N LYS A 458 4.82 54.35 -21.93
CA LYS A 458 5.93 54.58 -22.88
C LYS A 458 7.30 54.60 -22.19
N SER A 459 7.42 55.30 -21.06
CA SER A 459 8.68 55.44 -20.30
C SER A 459 9.22 54.10 -19.82
N LEU A 460 8.34 53.21 -19.34
CA LEU A 460 8.71 51.86 -18.90
C LEU A 460 8.98 50.92 -20.08
N ALA A 461 8.24 51.06 -21.17
CA ALA A 461 8.50 50.32 -22.41
C ALA A 461 9.88 50.67 -22.99
N TYR A 462 10.22 51.97 -23.04
CA TYR A 462 11.52 52.47 -23.50
C TYR A 462 12.66 51.98 -22.60
N LEU A 463 12.52 52.12 -21.27
CA LEU A 463 13.50 51.61 -20.31
C LEU A 463 13.71 50.10 -20.49
N THR A 464 12.63 49.32 -20.62
CA THR A 464 12.70 47.87 -20.79
C THR A 464 13.40 47.48 -22.11
N ALA A 465 13.11 48.18 -23.21
CA ALA A 465 13.76 47.93 -24.50
C ALA A 465 15.27 48.28 -24.45
N ALA A 466 15.60 49.47 -23.97
CA ALA A 466 16.99 49.96 -23.90
C ALA A 466 17.86 49.19 -22.89
N THR A 467 17.32 48.78 -21.74
CA THR A 467 18.03 47.93 -20.76
C THR A 467 18.31 46.51 -21.28
N HIS A 468 17.55 46.03 -22.26
CA HIS A 468 17.67 44.66 -22.77
C HIS A 468 18.22 44.57 -24.21
N GLY A 469 18.69 45.69 -24.80
CA GLY A 469 19.34 45.73 -26.11
C GLY A 469 18.39 45.59 -27.30
N LEU A 470 17.13 46.00 -27.15
CA LEU A 470 16.15 46.09 -28.25
C LEU A 470 16.18 47.49 -28.87
N ASP A 471 17.29 47.82 -29.51
CA ASP A 471 17.60 49.18 -29.98
C ASP A 471 16.55 49.71 -30.97
N GLU A 472 16.08 48.88 -31.92
CA GLU A 472 15.04 49.25 -32.90
C GLU A 472 13.71 49.62 -32.25
N GLU A 473 13.27 48.88 -31.22
CA GLU A 473 12.04 49.19 -30.47
C GLU A 473 12.23 50.40 -29.56
N ALA A 474 13.43 50.58 -28.99
CA ALA A 474 13.77 51.72 -28.17
C ALA A 474 13.79 53.03 -28.98
N GLU A 475 14.32 53.03 -30.21
CA GLU A 475 14.29 54.19 -31.11
C GLU A 475 12.86 54.53 -31.55
N ALA A 476 12.07 53.54 -31.97
CA ALA A 476 10.66 53.76 -32.34
C ALA A 476 9.79 54.25 -31.16
N LEU A 477 10.13 53.87 -29.92
CA LEU A 477 9.51 54.42 -28.72
C LEU A 477 10.00 55.85 -28.45
N LYS A 478 11.30 56.13 -28.64
CA LYS A 478 11.89 57.47 -28.46
C LYS A 478 11.24 58.53 -29.38
N GLU A 479 10.91 58.16 -30.62
CA GLU A 479 10.20 59.03 -31.58
C GLU A 479 8.74 59.34 -31.17
N THR A 480 8.15 58.56 -30.25
CA THR A 480 6.76 58.76 -29.79
C THR A 480 6.64 59.51 -28.46
N PHE A 481 7.71 60.08 -27.92
CA PHE A 481 7.66 61.01 -26.77
C PHE A 481 7.49 62.46 -27.23
N ASP A 482 6.59 63.20 -26.56
CA ASP A 482 6.48 64.65 -26.72
C ASP A 482 7.62 65.33 -25.94
N LEU A 483 8.67 65.76 -26.66
CA LEU A 483 9.86 66.43 -26.10
C LEU A 483 9.57 67.69 -25.26
N GLU A 484 8.37 68.27 -25.39
CA GLU A 484 7.91 69.42 -24.59
C GLU A 484 7.28 69.04 -23.24
N LYS A 485 6.98 67.75 -22.99
CA LYS A 485 6.24 67.28 -21.79
C LYS A 485 6.83 66.06 -21.09
N GLU A 486 7.51 65.17 -21.83
CA GLU A 486 7.98 63.88 -21.30
C GLU A 486 9.51 63.79 -21.39
N THR A 487 10.19 63.58 -20.26
CA THR A 487 11.64 63.36 -20.22
C THR A 487 11.96 61.88 -20.48
N VAL A 488 12.86 61.62 -21.43
CA VAL A 488 13.39 60.27 -21.68
C VAL A 488 14.14 59.77 -20.44
N PRO A 489 13.79 58.60 -19.85
CA PRO A 489 14.51 58.05 -18.70
C PRO A 489 15.97 57.70 -19.02
N GLU A 490 16.87 57.98 -18.09
CA GLU A 490 18.26 57.49 -18.15
C GLU A 490 18.31 55.98 -17.85
N VAL A 491 19.16 55.25 -18.59
CA VAL A 491 19.32 53.80 -18.45
C VAL A 491 20.46 53.51 -17.47
N ASP A 492 20.21 52.70 -16.44
CA ASP A 492 21.25 52.25 -15.51
C ASP A 492 22.20 51.24 -16.20
N PRO A 493 23.51 51.53 -16.33
CA PRO A 493 24.48 50.64 -16.98
C PRO A 493 24.71 49.32 -16.22
N ASN A 494 24.26 49.19 -14.96
CA ASN A 494 24.37 47.97 -14.16
C ASN A 494 23.11 47.09 -14.22
N ALA A 495 22.04 47.50 -14.91
CA ALA A 495 20.80 46.75 -14.97
C ALA A 495 20.98 45.41 -15.72
N GLN A 496 20.50 44.31 -15.12
CA GLN A 496 20.61 42.96 -15.67
C GLN A 496 19.23 42.33 -15.88
N LEU A 497 19.09 41.48 -16.90
CA LEU A 497 17.87 40.71 -17.14
C LEU A 497 17.67 39.66 -16.03
N LEU A 498 16.71 39.92 -15.15
CA LEU A 498 16.19 38.92 -14.21
C LEU A 498 15.25 37.97 -14.95
N GLN A 499 15.78 36.83 -15.39
CA GLN A 499 14.99 35.71 -15.91
C GLN A 499 14.95 34.59 -14.85
N PRO A 500 13.80 33.91 -14.63
CA PRO A 500 13.79 32.69 -13.83
C PRO A 500 14.73 31.65 -14.47
N PRO A 501 15.43 30.82 -13.67
CA PRO A 501 16.36 29.83 -14.21
C PRO A 501 15.63 28.87 -15.16
N PRO A 502 16.17 28.59 -16.36
CA PRO A 502 15.50 27.73 -17.32
C PRO A 502 15.30 26.32 -16.74
N PRO A 503 14.08 25.75 -16.81
CA PRO A 503 13.79 24.46 -16.20
C PRO A 503 14.61 23.35 -16.87
N ILE A 504 15.38 22.61 -16.06
CA ILE A 504 16.30 21.57 -16.53
C ILE A 504 15.53 20.40 -17.18
N ASN A 505 14.33 20.11 -16.67
CA ASN A 505 13.39 19.14 -17.25
C ASN A 505 11.96 19.52 -16.84
N PRO A 506 10.98 19.60 -17.76
CA PRO A 506 9.58 19.78 -17.39
C PRO A 506 9.06 18.55 -16.62
N LEU A 507 8.28 18.79 -15.57
CA LEU A 507 7.69 17.75 -14.71
C LEU A 507 6.33 17.31 -15.26
N ASP A 508 6.33 16.52 -16.34
CA ASP A 508 5.10 15.96 -16.90
C ASP A 508 4.47 14.87 -16.00
N THR A 509 5.27 14.23 -15.14
CA THR A 509 4.82 13.28 -14.12
C THR A 509 4.51 13.97 -12.80
N ASN A 510 3.52 13.45 -12.05
CA ASN A 510 3.21 13.88 -10.67
C ASN A 510 4.48 13.98 -9.81
N TRP A 511 4.46 14.87 -8.80
CA TRP A 511 5.56 14.99 -7.84
C TRP A 511 5.74 13.67 -7.06
N PRO A 512 6.89 13.46 -6.40
CA PRO A 512 7.11 12.29 -5.56
C PRO A 512 5.97 12.14 -4.56
N LEU A 513 5.07 11.19 -4.85
CA LEU A 513 3.85 11.02 -4.08
C LEU A 513 4.22 10.67 -2.65
N LEU A 514 3.63 11.38 -1.69
CA LEU A 514 3.74 10.98 -0.30
C LEU A 514 3.28 9.53 -0.19
N THR A 515 4.07 8.69 0.49
CA THR A 515 3.69 7.32 0.79
C THR A 515 2.62 7.32 1.87
N VAL A 516 1.42 7.78 1.53
CA VAL A 516 0.20 7.50 2.28
C VAL A 516 0.16 5.98 2.40
N SER A 517 0.12 5.48 3.64
CA SER A 517 0.13 4.06 3.90
C SER A 517 -1.18 3.45 3.38
N LYS A 518 -1.14 2.97 2.13
CA LYS A 518 -2.24 2.21 1.51
C LYS A 518 -2.71 1.17 2.51
N GLY A 519 -3.95 1.30 2.99
CA GLY A 519 -4.44 0.40 4.01
C GLY A 519 -4.47 -1.03 3.50
N PHE A 520 -4.43 -1.97 4.45
CA PHE A 520 -4.33 -3.40 4.17
C PHE A 520 -5.38 -3.90 3.16
N PHE A 521 -6.56 -3.26 3.12
CA PHE A 521 -7.65 -3.61 2.22
C PHE A 521 -7.38 -3.20 0.76
N GLU A 522 -6.74 -2.06 0.49
CA GLU A 522 -6.52 -1.57 -0.88
C GLU A 522 -5.65 -2.55 -1.69
N GLY A 523 -4.56 -3.06 -1.09
CA GLY A 523 -3.70 -4.07 -1.70
C GLY A 523 -4.40 -5.41 -1.97
N ALA A 524 -5.20 -5.89 -1.00
CA ALA A 524 -5.94 -7.15 -1.12
C ALA A 524 -7.07 -7.08 -2.18
N ILE A 525 -7.63 -5.89 -2.41
CA ILE A 525 -8.69 -5.66 -3.41
C ILE A 525 -8.08 -5.51 -4.81
N ALA A 526 -7.03 -4.71 -4.97
CA ALA A 526 -6.34 -4.50 -6.24
C ALA A 526 -5.73 -5.80 -6.81
N ALA A 527 -5.21 -6.69 -5.94
CA ALA A 527 -4.60 -7.95 -6.35
C ALA A 527 -5.56 -8.94 -7.06
N LYS A 528 -6.88 -8.81 -6.86
CA LYS A 528 -7.89 -9.64 -7.55
C LYS A 528 -8.65 -8.92 -8.67
N GLY A 529 -8.62 -7.59 -8.74
CA GLY A 529 -9.22 -6.84 -9.85
C GLY A 529 -8.59 -7.17 -11.20
N LYS A 530 -7.25 -7.28 -11.24
CA LYS A 530 -6.49 -7.56 -12.48
C LYS A 530 -6.78 -8.93 -13.13
N ALA A 531 -7.38 -9.88 -12.40
CA ALA A 531 -7.71 -11.19 -12.96
C ALA A 531 -8.96 -11.18 -13.87
N GLY A 532 -9.80 -10.13 -13.80
CA GLY A 532 -11.05 -10.04 -14.57
C GLY A 532 -10.97 -9.26 -15.89
N GLN A 533 -9.88 -8.53 -16.14
CA GLN A 533 -9.76 -7.60 -17.28
C GLN A 533 -8.78 -8.05 -18.38
N MET A 534 -8.12 -9.20 -18.26
CA MET A 534 -7.18 -9.70 -19.27
C MET A 534 -7.82 -10.40 -20.49
N ALA A 535 -9.16 -10.37 -20.63
CA ALA A 535 -9.89 -11.20 -21.60
C ALA A 535 -10.67 -10.43 -22.68
N ALA A 536 -10.55 -9.10 -22.76
CA ALA A 536 -11.43 -8.28 -23.60
C ALA A 536 -10.77 -7.06 -24.29
N ASP A 537 -9.45 -7.07 -24.50
CA ASP A 537 -8.73 -6.04 -25.29
C ASP A 537 -7.70 -6.69 -26.25
N LEU A 538 -8.22 -7.51 -27.16
CA LEU A 538 -7.48 -8.08 -28.30
C LEU A 538 -8.33 -8.00 -29.57
N ASP A 539 -8.68 -6.77 -29.99
CA ASP A 539 -8.91 -6.38 -31.39
C ASP A 539 -9.27 -4.88 -31.48
N MET A 540 -8.27 -4.01 -31.61
CA MET A 540 -8.45 -2.79 -32.42
C MET A 540 -7.10 -2.27 -32.93
N ASP A 541 -6.98 -2.22 -34.25
CA ASP A 541 -5.75 -1.85 -34.95
C ASP A 541 -5.46 -0.34 -34.88
N THR A 542 -4.20 0.03 -35.10
CA THR A 542 -3.68 1.40 -34.93
C THR A 542 -4.39 2.47 -35.76
N SER A 543 -4.86 3.53 -35.09
CA SER A 543 -5.01 4.88 -35.66
C SER A 543 -4.16 5.90 -34.88
N GLY A 544 -3.99 7.09 -35.44
CA GLY A 544 -2.97 8.07 -35.01
C GLY A 544 -3.14 8.61 -33.59
N GLY A 545 -2.04 9.11 -33.02
CA GLY A 545 -2.06 9.71 -31.69
C GLY A 545 -2.79 11.05 -31.66
N GLU A 546 -3.74 11.18 -30.75
CA GLU A 546 -4.37 12.45 -30.38
C GLU A 546 -4.07 12.74 -28.91
N GLY A 547 -3.15 13.68 -28.68
CA GLY A 547 -2.89 14.23 -27.36
C GLY A 547 -4.06 15.11 -26.96
N TRP A 548 -4.74 14.76 -25.86
CA TRP A 548 -5.89 15.49 -25.34
C TRP A 548 -5.46 16.89 -24.86
N GLY A 549 -5.64 17.92 -25.68
CA GLY A 549 -5.13 19.25 -25.33
C GLY A 549 -5.22 20.38 -26.35
N ASP A 550 -6.26 20.43 -27.19
CA ASP A 550 -6.67 21.68 -27.86
C ASP A 550 -8.17 21.97 -27.67
N ASP A 551 -8.42 23.26 -27.45
CA ASP A 551 -9.65 24.06 -27.60
C ASP A 551 -10.96 23.62 -26.91
N ALA A 552 -11.17 24.22 -25.73
CA ALA A 552 -12.50 24.66 -25.28
C ALA A 552 -12.39 26.12 -24.82
N GLU A 553 -13.08 27.02 -25.52
CA GLU A 553 -12.99 28.47 -25.32
C GLU A 553 -13.56 28.92 -23.96
N LEU A 554 -13.04 30.05 -23.47
CA LEU A 554 -13.34 30.58 -22.14
C LEU A 554 -14.27 31.79 -22.22
N GLN A 555 -15.52 31.59 -21.82
CA GLN A 555 -16.37 32.68 -21.34
C GLN A 555 -16.16 32.86 -19.82
N LEU A 556 -15.91 34.09 -19.41
CA LEU A 556 -15.81 34.57 -18.04
C LEU A 556 -16.74 35.76 -17.92
N ASP A 557 -17.50 35.80 -16.82
CA ASP A 557 -18.03 37.04 -16.26
C ASP A 557 -17.44 37.17 -14.84
N GLU A 558 -17.18 38.41 -14.46
CA GLU A 558 -16.58 38.85 -13.18
C GLU A 558 -17.60 38.61 -12.02
N ASP A 559 -17.26 38.58 -10.72
CA ASP A 559 -16.35 39.48 -9.99
C ASP A 559 -16.09 38.98 -8.54
N GLY A 560 -15.15 39.62 -7.81
CA GLY A 560 -15.24 39.76 -6.34
C GLY A 560 -14.41 38.84 -5.41
N PHE A 561 -13.17 39.26 -5.12
CA PHE A 561 -12.36 38.78 -3.98
C PHE A 561 -12.62 39.62 -2.70
N MET A 562 -12.45 39.02 -1.51
CA MET A 562 -12.01 39.74 -0.31
C MET A 562 -11.19 38.83 0.62
N ASP A 563 -10.27 39.45 1.34
CA ASP A 563 -9.11 38.85 2.02
C ASP A 563 -9.24 38.90 3.56
N ALA A 564 -8.54 38.01 4.29
CA ALA A 564 -8.37 38.10 5.75
C ALA A 564 -7.20 37.22 6.27
N GLN A 565 -6.35 37.83 7.10
CA GLN A 565 -5.08 37.31 7.63
C GLN A 565 -5.16 36.99 9.14
N GLU A 566 -4.09 36.38 9.69
CA GLU A 566 -3.76 36.17 11.12
C GLU A 566 -4.37 34.92 11.82
N GLY A 567 -3.68 34.21 12.73
CA GLY A 567 -2.29 34.34 13.20
C GLY A 567 -1.86 33.27 14.23
N LEU A 568 -0.53 33.04 14.31
CA LEU A 568 0.36 32.48 15.37
C LEU A 568 -0.17 31.56 16.51
N GLY A 569 0.60 30.51 16.84
CA GLY A 569 0.53 29.80 18.13
C GLY A 569 1.50 28.61 18.30
N ASP A 570 2.33 28.66 19.34
CA ASP A 570 3.25 27.61 19.84
C ASP A 570 2.80 27.16 21.27
N GLU A 571 3.31 26.13 21.95
CA GLU A 571 4.54 25.31 21.81
C GLU A 571 4.27 23.85 22.29
N GLY A 572 5.24 22.93 22.23
CA GLY A 572 5.27 21.78 23.17
C GLY A 572 5.92 20.47 22.69
N VAL A 573 7.16 20.21 23.13
CA VAL A 573 7.83 18.89 23.00
C VAL A 573 7.66 18.04 24.26
N VAL A 574 7.26 16.77 24.14
CA VAL A 574 7.53 15.73 25.15
C VAL A 574 7.88 14.40 24.47
N LYS A 575 9.05 13.83 24.82
CA LYS A 575 9.40 12.42 24.61
C LYS A 575 8.97 11.61 25.83
N GLU A 576 8.55 10.36 25.63
CA GLU A 576 9.12 9.18 26.29
C GLU A 576 8.43 7.87 25.84
N GLU A 577 9.21 6.93 25.34
CA GLU A 577 9.03 5.51 25.65
C GLU A 577 10.41 4.96 26.00
N GLY A 578 10.48 4.16 27.07
CA GLY A 578 11.71 3.56 27.57
C GLY A 578 11.53 2.08 27.88
N GLY A 579 12.63 1.33 27.75
CA GLY A 579 12.73 -0.10 28.04
C GLY A 579 13.49 -0.84 26.94
N GLY A 580 14.59 -1.54 27.23
CA GLY A 580 15.34 -1.60 28.49
C GLY A 580 16.53 -2.56 28.38
N TRP A 581 17.62 -2.23 29.06
CA TRP A 581 18.78 -3.07 29.44
C TRP A 581 19.08 -4.32 28.59
N GLU A 582 19.98 -4.17 27.61
CA GLU A 582 20.97 -5.21 27.30
C GLU A 582 22.36 -4.65 27.60
N VAL A 583 23.11 -5.36 28.45
CA VAL A 583 24.48 -5.05 28.83
C VAL A 583 25.37 -6.03 28.08
N GLU A 584 26.06 -5.56 27.04
CA GLU A 584 27.22 -6.27 26.52
C GLU A 584 28.48 -5.65 27.13
N GLU A 585 29.32 -6.52 27.69
CA GLU A 585 30.51 -6.16 28.44
C GLU A 585 31.67 -5.81 27.48
N ASP A 586 31.88 -4.53 27.21
CA ASP A 586 33.21 -4.01 26.88
C ASP A 586 33.35 -2.57 27.42
N LEU A 587 34.24 -2.41 28.39
CA LEU A 587 34.62 -1.11 28.95
C LEU A 587 35.62 -0.45 28.00
N ASP A 588 35.11 0.27 26.99
CA ASP A 588 35.92 1.18 26.17
C ASP A 588 36.70 2.13 27.11
N LEU A 589 38.02 2.01 27.10
CA LEU A 589 38.91 2.83 27.90
C LEU A 589 38.71 4.32 27.54
N PRO A 590 38.61 5.24 28.52
CA PRO A 590 38.51 6.66 28.23
C PRO A 590 39.65 7.11 27.30
N PRO A 591 39.36 7.89 26.23
CA PRO A 591 40.31 8.16 25.14
C PRO A 591 41.53 9.02 25.52
N GLU A 592 41.73 9.30 26.81
CA GLU A 592 42.94 9.94 27.33
C GLU A 592 44.14 8.97 27.43
N LEU A 593 43.91 7.66 27.38
CA LEU A 593 44.94 6.63 27.58
C LEU A 593 45.55 6.03 26.29
N ASP A 594 45.01 6.34 25.11
CA ASP A 594 45.43 5.73 23.83
C ASP A 594 45.77 6.79 22.77
N ILE A 595 46.85 7.54 23.02
CA ILE A 595 47.38 8.56 22.09
C ILE A 595 48.62 8.02 21.37
N PRO A 596 48.55 7.66 20.08
CA PRO A 596 49.73 7.44 19.26
C PRO A 596 50.53 8.74 19.13
N ALA A 597 51.86 8.67 19.25
CA ALA A 597 52.74 9.83 19.17
C ALA A 597 52.70 10.51 17.78
N GLY A 598 51.80 11.48 17.62
CA GLY A 598 51.55 12.15 16.34
C GLY A 598 50.67 13.40 16.45
N ALA A 599 51.28 14.52 16.84
CA ALA A 599 50.71 15.87 16.77
C ALA A 599 49.45 16.16 17.62
N ALA A 600 49.45 15.76 18.89
CA ALA A 600 48.69 16.48 19.91
C ALA A 600 49.42 17.79 20.27
N GLY A 601 48.97 18.92 19.73
CA GLY A 601 49.35 20.23 20.27
C GLY A 601 48.69 20.40 21.63
N GLY A 602 49.48 20.41 22.70
CA GLY A 602 48.97 20.58 24.05
C GLY A 602 48.27 21.92 24.22
N ALA A 603 47.19 21.94 25.00
CA ALA A 603 46.47 23.16 25.36
C ALA A 603 47.21 23.94 26.47
N GLU A 604 48.41 24.43 26.16
CA GLU A 604 49.06 25.53 26.87
C GLU A 604 49.48 26.58 25.83
N ASP A 605 49.33 27.86 26.21
CA ASP A 605 49.36 29.06 25.38
C ASP A 605 48.24 29.23 24.32
N GLY A 606 47.77 30.48 24.19
CA GLY A 606 46.59 30.88 23.41
C GLY A 606 46.77 30.92 21.89
N PHE A 607 47.38 29.90 21.30
CA PHE A 607 47.57 29.80 19.84
C PHE A 607 46.40 29.05 19.18
N PHE A 608 45.67 29.75 18.32
CA PHE A 608 44.65 29.13 17.46
C PHE A 608 45.31 28.34 16.32
N VAL A 609 45.16 27.01 16.33
CA VAL A 609 45.54 26.15 15.21
C VAL A 609 44.32 25.98 14.28
N PRO A 610 44.39 26.39 13.00
CA PRO A 610 43.30 26.18 12.06
C PRO A 610 43.09 24.67 11.80
N PRO A 611 41.84 24.18 11.74
CA PRO A 611 41.58 22.76 11.57
C PRO A 611 42.04 22.25 10.20
N THR A 612 42.60 21.05 10.18
CA THR A 612 43.01 20.37 8.94
C THR A 612 41.79 19.87 8.16
N LYS A 613 41.92 19.78 6.84
CA LYS A 613 40.83 19.29 5.97
C LYS A 613 40.58 17.81 6.22
N GLY A 614 39.34 17.44 6.54
CA GLY A 614 38.88 16.05 6.52
C GLY A 614 38.92 15.44 5.12
N THR A 615 38.74 14.13 5.03
CA THR A 615 38.72 13.44 3.72
C THR A 615 37.48 13.84 2.92
N SER A 616 37.63 14.13 1.62
CA SER A 616 36.52 14.56 0.78
C SER A 616 35.55 13.39 0.49
N PRO A 617 34.24 13.65 0.31
CA PRO A 617 33.27 12.63 -0.10
C PRO A 617 33.65 11.93 -1.41
N SER A 618 34.22 12.66 -2.37
CA SER A 618 34.74 12.09 -3.61
C SER A 618 35.88 11.08 -3.40
N GLN A 619 36.78 11.34 -2.44
CA GLN A 619 37.84 10.36 -2.12
C GLN A 619 37.26 9.13 -1.41
N MET A 620 36.26 9.30 -0.54
CA MET A 620 35.53 8.16 0.06
C MET A 620 34.86 7.28 -1.01
N TRP A 621 34.27 7.87 -2.05
CA TRP A 621 33.69 7.12 -3.17
C TRP A 621 34.71 6.24 -3.90
N CYS A 622 35.94 6.74 -4.13
CA CYS A 622 37.03 5.97 -4.72
C CYS A 622 37.59 4.89 -3.80
N ASN A 623 37.44 5.02 -2.48
CA ASN A 623 37.87 4.01 -1.52
C ASN A 623 36.84 2.87 -1.39
N ASN A 624 35.55 3.21 -1.44
CA ASN A 624 34.43 2.30 -1.21
C ASN A 624 33.94 1.57 -2.47
N SER A 625 34.39 1.97 -3.67
CA SER A 625 33.94 1.40 -4.94
C SER A 625 35.10 0.85 -5.78
N GLN A 626 34.72 -0.04 -6.70
CA GLN A 626 35.56 -0.62 -7.76
C GLN A 626 34.87 -0.46 -9.14
N LEU A 627 33.80 0.35 -9.21
CA LEU A 627 33.02 0.59 -10.43
C LEU A 627 33.54 1.85 -11.16
N PRO A 628 33.89 1.77 -12.47
CA PRO A 628 34.46 2.90 -13.19
C PRO A 628 33.67 4.21 -13.10
N VAL A 629 32.34 4.13 -13.16
CA VAL A 629 31.46 5.32 -13.09
C VAL A 629 31.59 6.09 -11.77
N ASP A 630 31.77 5.40 -10.64
CA ASP A 630 31.89 6.05 -9.33
C ASP A 630 33.17 6.88 -9.24
N HIS A 631 34.27 6.39 -9.82
CA HIS A 631 35.54 7.10 -9.89
C HIS A 631 35.49 8.31 -10.85
N ILE A 632 34.70 8.23 -11.93
CA ILE A 632 34.45 9.37 -12.82
C ILE A 632 33.58 10.42 -12.12
N LEU A 633 32.56 10.02 -11.37
CA LEU A 633 31.72 10.92 -10.55
C LEU A 633 32.53 11.60 -9.43
N ALA A 634 33.54 10.92 -8.89
CA ALA A 634 34.52 11.47 -7.96
C ALA A 634 35.56 12.41 -8.60
N GLY A 635 35.66 12.45 -9.94
CA GLY A 635 36.68 13.22 -10.68
C GLY A 635 38.06 12.55 -10.72
N SER A 636 38.21 11.32 -10.22
CA SER A 636 39.47 10.57 -10.25
C SER A 636 39.61 9.79 -11.55
N PHE A 637 39.86 10.51 -12.65
CA PHE A 637 39.91 9.91 -13.99
C PHE A 637 41.02 8.86 -14.16
N GLU A 638 42.18 9.03 -13.53
CA GLU A 638 43.27 8.04 -13.61
C GLU A 638 42.86 6.68 -13.04
N THR A 639 42.21 6.67 -11.88
CA THR A 639 41.74 5.42 -11.26
C THR A 639 40.60 4.79 -12.06
N ALA A 640 39.67 5.59 -12.59
CA ALA A 640 38.64 5.11 -13.52
C ALA A 640 39.22 4.49 -14.80
N MET A 641 40.27 5.10 -15.37
CA MET A 641 40.97 4.60 -16.56
C MET A 641 41.69 3.28 -16.25
N ARG A 642 42.35 3.15 -15.09
CA ARG A 642 42.95 1.87 -14.66
C ARG A 642 41.89 0.78 -14.51
N LEU A 643 40.77 1.05 -13.85
CA LEU A 643 39.65 0.09 -13.75
C LEU A 643 39.13 -0.34 -15.13
N LEU A 644 38.92 0.59 -16.07
CA LEU A 644 38.48 0.25 -17.44
C LEU A 644 39.53 -0.52 -18.25
N HIS A 645 40.82 -0.30 -17.98
CA HIS A 645 41.93 -1.05 -18.57
C HIS A 645 41.92 -2.51 -18.12
N ASP A 646 41.86 -2.74 -16.80
CA ASP A 646 42.01 -4.06 -16.19
C ASP A 646 40.73 -4.91 -16.30
N GLN A 647 39.56 -4.27 -16.17
CA GLN A 647 38.26 -4.94 -16.25
C GLN A 647 37.80 -5.18 -17.69
N VAL A 648 38.11 -4.28 -18.61
CA VAL A 648 37.46 -4.22 -19.92
C VAL A 648 38.41 -4.01 -21.10
N GLY A 649 39.71 -3.90 -20.86
CA GLY A 649 40.76 -3.85 -21.88
C GLY A 649 40.85 -2.55 -22.65
N VAL A 650 40.42 -1.43 -22.04
CA VAL A 650 40.46 -0.09 -22.66
C VAL A 650 41.90 0.45 -22.69
N VAL A 651 42.35 0.86 -23.88
CA VAL A 651 43.68 1.45 -24.11
C VAL A 651 43.62 2.84 -24.74
N ASN A 652 42.65 3.09 -25.63
CA ASN A 652 42.43 4.40 -26.25
C ASN A 652 41.22 5.09 -25.61
N PHE A 653 41.47 6.10 -24.78
CA PHE A 653 40.42 6.82 -24.05
C PHE A 653 39.89 8.07 -24.75
N ALA A 654 40.41 8.45 -25.93
CA ALA A 654 39.95 9.65 -26.63
C ALA A 654 38.43 9.64 -26.93
N PRO A 655 37.80 8.52 -27.38
CA PRO A 655 36.34 8.45 -27.55
C PRO A 655 35.53 8.54 -26.25
N TYR A 656 36.15 8.25 -25.09
CA TYR A 656 35.49 8.35 -23.78
C TYR A 656 35.36 9.79 -23.25
N LYS A 657 36.09 10.76 -23.83
CA LYS A 657 36.16 12.15 -23.33
C LYS A 657 34.78 12.77 -23.08
N LEU A 658 33.83 12.62 -24.01
CA LEU A 658 32.47 13.17 -23.87
C LEU A 658 31.71 12.50 -22.71
N LEU A 659 31.77 11.16 -22.61
CA LEU A 659 31.11 10.38 -21.58
C LEU A 659 31.67 10.67 -20.17
N PHE A 660 32.98 10.87 -20.07
CA PHE A 660 33.65 11.23 -18.81
C PHE A 660 33.22 12.62 -18.35
N MET A 661 33.24 13.63 -19.23
CA MET A 661 32.86 15.00 -18.88
C MET A 661 31.36 15.11 -18.51
N GLN A 662 30.47 14.46 -19.27
CA GLN A 662 29.02 14.38 -18.97
C GLN A 662 28.70 13.57 -17.70
N THR A 663 29.63 12.73 -17.24
CA THR A 663 29.48 12.00 -15.99
C THR A 663 30.00 12.81 -14.81
N LEU A 664 31.16 13.47 -14.94
CA LEU A 664 31.65 14.40 -13.93
C LEU A 664 30.67 15.54 -13.64
N SER A 665 30.03 16.10 -14.67
CA SER A 665 29.07 17.23 -14.52
C SER A 665 27.81 16.89 -13.72
N ARG A 666 27.49 15.61 -13.50
CA ARG A 666 26.38 15.16 -12.64
C ARG A 666 26.82 14.58 -11.29
N GLY A 667 28.12 14.66 -10.95
CA GLY A 667 28.69 14.07 -9.73
C GLY A 667 28.49 14.90 -8.45
N HIS A 668 28.09 16.16 -8.56
CA HIS A 668 27.84 17.04 -7.41
C HIS A 668 26.76 18.08 -7.75
N THR A 669 26.08 18.59 -6.73
CA THR A 669 25.20 19.75 -6.82
C THR A 669 25.85 20.93 -6.12
N CYS A 670 25.50 22.15 -6.53
CA CYS A 670 26.01 23.39 -5.92
C CYS A 670 24.86 24.17 -5.29
N TYR A 671 25.08 24.72 -4.10
CA TYR A 671 24.13 25.58 -3.40
C TYR A 671 24.85 26.73 -2.72
N LEU A 672 24.16 27.86 -2.53
CA LEU A 672 24.71 29.01 -1.83
C LEU A 672 24.58 28.80 -0.32
N GLY A 673 25.65 29.05 0.43
CA GLY A 673 25.60 29.04 1.91
C GLY A 673 25.21 30.41 2.44
N LEU A 674 26.11 31.40 2.29
CA LEU A 674 25.85 32.81 2.57
C LEU A 674 25.97 33.63 1.27
N PRO A 675 25.23 34.74 1.14
CA PRO A 675 25.44 35.71 0.06
C PRO A 675 26.91 36.14 -0.05
N SER A 676 27.36 36.36 -1.29
CA SER A 676 28.73 36.79 -1.62
C SER A 676 29.87 35.84 -1.25
N LEU A 677 29.58 34.60 -0.80
CA LEU A 677 30.58 33.54 -0.63
C LEU A 677 30.54 32.50 -1.77
N PRO A 678 31.65 31.77 -2.04
CA PRO A 678 31.67 30.68 -3.01
C PRO A 678 30.63 29.59 -2.69
N CYS A 679 30.00 29.04 -3.73
CA CYS A 679 28.99 27.99 -3.58
C CYS A 679 29.56 26.72 -2.91
N LEU A 680 28.79 26.16 -1.99
CA LEU A 680 29.06 24.87 -1.37
C LEU A 680 28.70 23.74 -2.34
N ARG A 681 29.45 22.64 -2.28
CA ARG A 681 29.17 21.41 -3.05
C ARG A 681 28.49 20.39 -2.16
N SER A 682 27.35 19.88 -2.61
CA SER A 682 26.72 18.68 -2.06
C SER A 682 26.99 17.48 -2.97
N HIS A 683 27.16 16.32 -2.36
CA HIS A 683 27.56 15.09 -3.02
C HIS A 683 26.42 14.07 -2.86
N PRO A 684 25.47 14.00 -3.81
CA PRO A 684 24.31 13.13 -3.70
C PRO A 684 24.71 11.65 -3.75
N GLN A 685 24.14 10.85 -2.87
CA GLN A 685 24.53 9.45 -2.65
C GLN A 685 23.38 8.49 -2.94
N ARG A 686 23.71 7.28 -3.44
CA ARG A 686 22.69 6.24 -3.68
C ARG A 686 22.22 5.55 -2.40
N ASN A 687 23.09 5.45 -1.40
CA ASN A 687 22.84 4.84 -0.10
C ASN A 687 22.56 5.87 1.02
N TRP A 688 21.95 7.00 0.68
CA TRP A 688 21.79 8.17 1.57
C TRP A 688 21.05 7.91 2.90
N LYS A 689 20.25 6.84 3.01
CA LYS A 689 19.51 6.50 4.24
C LYS A 689 20.41 5.93 5.34
N ASP A 690 21.32 5.06 4.95
CA ASP A 690 22.14 4.25 5.87
C ASP A 690 23.61 4.72 5.87
N CYS A 691 23.92 5.79 5.13
CA CYS A 691 25.27 6.30 4.98
C CYS A 691 25.71 7.19 6.16
N GLY A 692 26.53 6.63 7.06
CA GLY A 692 27.40 7.43 7.94
C GLY A 692 28.53 8.12 7.18
N ALA A 693 29.35 8.93 7.86
CA ALA A 693 30.37 9.80 7.23
C ALA A 693 31.43 9.09 6.35
N LYS A 694 31.58 7.76 6.45
CA LYS A 694 32.63 6.98 5.77
C LYS A 694 32.14 6.03 4.66
N GLN A 695 30.85 5.67 4.61
CA GLN A 695 30.33 4.59 3.74
C GLN A 695 29.64 5.10 2.46
N GLY A 696 29.80 6.38 2.11
CA GLY A 696 29.11 6.99 0.98
C GLY A 696 29.49 6.38 -0.37
N LEU A 697 28.49 6.30 -1.25
CA LEU A 697 28.62 5.93 -2.66
C LEU A 697 27.76 6.87 -3.52
N PRO A 698 28.21 7.29 -4.72
CA PRO A 698 27.54 8.34 -5.48
C PRO A 698 26.20 7.89 -6.07
N ALA A 699 25.32 8.86 -6.33
CA ALA A 699 24.01 8.63 -6.94
C ALA A 699 24.09 8.05 -8.37
N VAL A 700 23.16 7.14 -8.71
CA VAL A 700 23.11 6.48 -10.02
C VAL A 700 22.41 7.37 -11.04
N GLY A 701 23.20 8.06 -11.87
CA GLY A 701 22.71 8.99 -12.90
C GLY A 701 22.57 8.41 -14.32
N LEU A 702 22.76 7.10 -14.52
CA LEU A 702 22.50 6.40 -15.77
C LEU A 702 21.95 5.00 -15.44
N ARG A 703 20.76 4.68 -15.94
CA ARG A 703 20.11 3.37 -15.73
C ARG A 703 20.10 2.56 -17.01
N LEU A 704 19.96 1.25 -16.88
CA LEU A 704 19.87 0.32 -18.02
C LEU A 704 18.65 0.63 -18.91
N SER A 705 17.53 1.06 -18.31
CA SER A 705 16.33 1.56 -19.00
C SER A 705 16.62 2.66 -20.02
N ASP A 706 17.54 3.57 -19.68
CA ASP A 706 17.85 4.75 -20.48
C ASP A 706 18.62 4.36 -21.74
N LEU A 707 19.49 3.34 -21.62
CA LEU A 707 20.20 2.76 -22.76
C LEU A 707 19.26 1.94 -23.66
N ILE A 708 18.30 1.22 -23.09
CA ILE A 708 17.27 0.50 -23.85
C ILE A 708 16.36 1.48 -24.62
N SER A 709 16.02 2.62 -24.03
CA SER A 709 15.28 3.70 -24.71
C SER A 709 16.08 4.29 -25.89
N ARG A 710 17.37 4.60 -25.68
CA ARG A 710 18.29 5.06 -26.75
C ARG A 710 18.46 4.02 -27.87
N LEU A 711 18.36 2.74 -27.56
CA LEU A 711 18.45 1.65 -28.55
C LEU A 711 17.32 1.73 -29.60
N GLN A 712 16.11 2.14 -29.20
CA GLN A 712 14.98 2.32 -30.12
C GLN A 712 15.25 3.41 -31.16
N GLN A 713 15.89 4.52 -30.76
CA GLN A 713 16.32 5.58 -31.67
C GLN A 713 17.36 5.04 -32.69
N CYS A 714 18.26 4.16 -32.25
CA CYS A 714 19.25 3.52 -33.13
C CYS A 714 18.59 2.59 -34.17
N TYR A 715 17.50 1.90 -33.82
CA TYR A 715 16.71 1.11 -34.77
C TYR A 715 15.98 2.00 -35.80
N GLN A 716 15.45 3.16 -35.39
CA GLN A 716 14.84 4.13 -36.32
C GLN A 716 15.88 4.71 -37.30
N LEU A 717 17.09 5.05 -36.84
CA LEU A 717 18.20 5.49 -37.71
C LEU A 717 18.65 4.38 -38.67
N THR A 718 18.64 3.12 -38.21
CA THR A 718 18.94 1.95 -39.05
C THR A 718 17.88 1.74 -40.13
N THR A 719 16.60 1.83 -39.78
CA THR A 719 15.47 1.71 -40.71
C THR A 719 15.43 2.84 -41.74
N SER A 720 15.80 4.07 -41.37
CA SER A 720 15.89 5.23 -42.28
C SER A 720 17.16 5.25 -43.15
N GLY A 721 18.07 4.29 -42.99
CA GLY A 721 19.27 4.14 -43.81
C GLY A 721 20.45 5.03 -43.43
N ARG A 722 20.38 5.75 -42.30
CA ARG A 722 21.46 6.63 -41.79
C ARG A 722 22.50 5.82 -41.02
N PHE A 723 23.24 4.97 -41.73
CA PHE A 723 24.10 3.97 -41.11
C PHE A 723 25.28 4.55 -40.30
N GLU A 724 25.85 5.68 -40.71
CA GLU A 724 26.98 6.30 -40.02
C GLU A 724 26.54 6.89 -38.66
N GLU A 725 25.48 7.71 -38.64
CA GLU A 725 24.83 8.20 -37.41
C GLU A 725 24.41 7.05 -36.49
N ALA A 726 23.83 5.98 -37.04
CA ALA A 726 23.43 4.81 -36.28
C ALA A 726 24.63 4.11 -35.61
N VAL A 727 25.72 3.87 -36.34
CA VAL A 727 26.95 3.24 -35.82
C VAL A 727 27.56 4.06 -34.68
N GLU A 728 27.59 5.39 -34.80
CA GLU A 728 28.05 6.26 -33.71
C GLU A 728 27.17 6.15 -32.46
N ARG A 729 25.83 6.17 -32.63
CA ARG A 729 24.88 6.04 -31.50
C ARG A 729 24.96 4.66 -30.84
N PHE A 730 25.06 3.57 -31.61
CA PHE A 730 25.32 2.23 -31.06
C PHE A 730 26.66 2.16 -30.32
N ARG A 731 27.72 2.81 -30.83
CA ARG A 731 29.02 2.87 -30.13
C ARG A 731 28.93 3.63 -28.82
N VAL A 732 28.22 4.76 -28.79
CA VAL A 732 27.97 5.53 -27.55
C VAL A 732 27.21 4.68 -26.52
N ILE A 733 26.20 3.90 -26.92
CA ILE A 733 25.52 2.96 -26.03
C ILE A 733 26.49 1.91 -25.50
N LEU A 734 27.25 1.25 -26.38
CA LEU A 734 28.22 0.20 -26.03
C LEU A 734 29.27 0.71 -25.01
N LEU A 735 29.81 1.91 -25.23
CA LEU A 735 30.75 2.57 -24.31
C LEU A 735 30.09 3.11 -23.03
N SER A 736 28.77 3.25 -23.00
CA SER A 736 28.04 3.62 -21.78
C SER A 736 27.76 2.43 -20.85
N VAL A 737 27.78 1.18 -21.36
CA VAL A 737 27.48 -0.01 -20.52
C VAL A 737 28.48 -0.21 -19.37
N PRO A 738 29.82 -0.07 -19.56
CA PRO A 738 30.78 -0.10 -18.45
C PRO A 738 30.61 1.04 -17.42
N LEU A 739 29.74 2.01 -17.68
CA LEU A 739 29.44 3.13 -16.80
C LEU A 739 28.09 3.00 -16.07
N LEU A 740 27.49 1.81 -16.09
CA LEU A 740 26.28 1.49 -15.32
C LEU A 740 26.61 1.11 -13.87
N VAL A 741 25.66 1.39 -12.97
CA VAL A 741 25.54 0.73 -11.66
C VAL A 741 24.25 -0.09 -11.70
N VAL A 742 24.36 -1.37 -11.34
CA VAL A 742 23.36 -2.40 -11.56
C VAL A 742 23.16 -3.21 -10.28
N ASP A 743 21.90 -3.46 -9.90
CA ASP A 743 21.59 -4.10 -8.62
C ASP A 743 21.45 -5.62 -8.76
N ASN A 744 20.85 -6.09 -9.87
CA ASN A 744 20.45 -7.49 -10.03
C ASN A 744 21.30 -8.28 -11.02
N LYS A 745 21.48 -9.60 -10.78
CA LYS A 745 22.16 -10.50 -11.74
C LYS A 745 21.49 -10.58 -13.12
N GLN A 746 20.16 -10.38 -13.18
CA GLN A 746 19.40 -10.35 -14.44
C GLN A 746 19.79 -9.14 -15.28
N GLU A 747 19.83 -7.95 -14.69
CA GLU A 747 20.25 -6.71 -15.34
C GLU A 747 21.72 -6.76 -15.82
N ILE A 748 22.62 -7.49 -15.13
CA ILE A 748 23.99 -7.76 -15.62
C ILE A 748 23.95 -8.58 -16.93
N ALA A 749 23.08 -9.59 -17.01
CA ALA A 749 22.92 -10.38 -18.22
C ALA A 749 22.29 -9.56 -19.36
N GLU A 750 21.31 -8.73 -19.07
CA GLU A 750 20.72 -7.78 -20.03
C GLU A 750 21.75 -6.75 -20.54
N ALA A 751 22.62 -6.23 -19.66
CA ALA A 751 23.72 -5.34 -20.06
C ALA A 751 24.71 -6.03 -21.01
N GLN A 752 25.02 -7.32 -20.80
CA GLN A 752 25.85 -8.12 -21.71
C GLN A 752 25.13 -8.43 -23.05
N GLN A 753 23.82 -8.67 -23.01
CA GLN A 753 23.00 -8.80 -24.23
C GLN A 753 22.96 -7.48 -25.01
N LEU A 754 22.85 -6.33 -24.33
CA LEU A 754 22.88 -5.01 -24.95
C LEU A 754 24.22 -4.72 -25.66
N ILE A 755 25.35 -5.06 -25.03
CA ILE A 755 26.67 -5.01 -25.68
C ILE A 755 26.69 -5.90 -26.93
N THR A 756 26.14 -7.10 -26.83
CA THR A 756 26.07 -8.06 -27.95
C THR A 756 25.25 -7.49 -29.11
N ILE A 757 24.07 -6.93 -28.84
CA ILE A 757 23.23 -6.26 -29.85
C ILE A 757 24.01 -5.11 -30.50
N CYS A 758 24.63 -4.23 -29.72
CA CYS A 758 25.41 -3.12 -30.26
C CYS A 758 26.57 -3.61 -31.14
N ARG A 759 27.25 -4.71 -30.78
CA ARG A 759 28.26 -5.35 -31.64
C ARG A 759 27.67 -5.76 -32.98
N GLU A 760 26.61 -6.59 -32.98
CA GLU A 760 26.04 -7.16 -34.20
C GLU A 760 25.64 -6.06 -35.20
N TYR A 761 25.01 -4.99 -34.70
CA TYR A 761 24.63 -3.83 -35.50
C TYR A 761 25.85 -3.05 -36.00
N ILE A 762 26.84 -2.73 -35.15
CA ILE A 762 28.03 -1.98 -35.59
C ILE A 762 28.81 -2.77 -36.65
N VAL A 763 29.05 -4.06 -36.44
CA VAL A 763 29.79 -4.91 -37.40
C VAL A 763 29.05 -5.00 -38.73
N GLY A 764 27.75 -5.29 -38.69
CA GLY A 764 26.91 -5.43 -39.87
C GLY A 764 26.78 -4.12 -40.68
N LEU A 765 26.47 -3.01 -40.01
CA LEU A 765 26.33 -1.71 -40.67
C LEU A 765 27.66 -1.17 -41.21
N THR A 766 28.78 -1.37 -40.50
CA THR A 766 30.11 -1.00 -41.01
C THR A 766 30.45 -1.81 -42.26
N MET A 767 30.16 -3.12 -42.25
CA MET A 767 30.37 -3.98 -43.43
C MET A 767 29.52 -3.55 -44.63
N GLU A 768 28.24 -3.19 -44.43
CA GLU A 768 27.37 -2.69 -45.50
C GLU A 768 27.83 -1.35 -46.05
N THR A 769 28.34 -0.45 -45.20
CA THR A 769 28.96 0.81 -45.63
C THR A 769 30.22 0.56 -46.46
N GLU A 770 31.13 -0.34 -46.04
CA GLU A 770 32.29 -0.71 -46.85
C GLU A 770 31.91 -1.42 -48.15
N ARG A 771 30.88 -2.28 -48.12
CA ARG A 771 30.32 -2.92 -49.33
C ARG A 771 29.78 -1.88 -50.32
N LYS A 772 29.24 -0.74 -49.86
CA LYS A 772 28.80 0.36 -50.74
C LYS A 772 29.95 1.17 -51.35
N LYS A 773 31.13 1.21 -50.71
CA LYS A 773 32.33 1.92 -51.20
C LYS A 773 33.09 1.16 -52.28
N LEU A 774 32.98 -0.17 -52.33
CA LEU A 774 33.70 -1.00 -53.29
C LEU A 774 33.17 -0.83 -54.74
N PRO A 775 34.06 -0.76 -55.76
CA PRO A 775 33.68 -0.69 -57.18
C PRO A 775 33.01 -1.99 -57.67
N LYS A 776 32.33 -1.91 -58.81
CA LYS A 776 31.48 -2.99 -59.36
C LYS A 776 31.96 -3.53 -60.70
N ASP A 777 33.10 -3.07 -61.19
CA ASP A 777 33.47 -3.16 -62.60
C ASP A 777 34.05 -4.54 -62.96
N THR A 778 34.70 -5.20 -62.01
CA THR A 778 35.29 -6.54 -62.20
C THR A 778 34.40 -7.63 -61.60
N LEU A 779 34.27 -8.78 -62.27
CA LEU A 779 33.53 -9.95 -61.77
C LEU A 779 33.98 -10.38 -60.35
N GLU A 780 35.27 -10.33 -60.06
CA GLU A 780 35.81 -10.68 -58.73
C GLU A 780 35.36 -9.70 -57.63
N GLN A 781 35.21 -8.42 -57.97
CA GLN A 781 34.65 -7.41 -57.06
C GLN A 781 33.14 -7.68 -56.86
N GLN A 782 32.41 -8.08 -57.90
CA GLN A 782 31.00 -8.46 -57.79
C GLN A 782 30.80 -9.72 -56.91
N LYS A 783 31.68 -10.71 -57.00
CA LYS A 783 31.72 -11.85 -56.05
C LYS A 783 31.92 -11.36 -54.62
N ARG A 784 32.92 -10.50 -54.38
CA ARG A 784 33.22 -9.95 -53.04
C ARG A 784 32.06 -9.15 -52.46
N LEU A 785 31.36 -8.38 -53.29
CA LEU A 785 30.13 -7.67 -52.89
C LEU A 785 29.01 -8.63 -52.49
N CYS A 786 28.87 -9.77 -53.16
CA CYS A 786 27.89 -10.80 -52.81
C CYS A 786 28.30 -11.54 -51.52
N GLU A 787 29.58 -11.89 -51.35
CA GLU A 787 30.11 -12.45 -50.11
C GLU A 787 29.78 -11.57 -48.89
N MET A 788 30.12 -10.28 -48.94
CA MET A 788 29.84 -9.35 -47.83
C MET A 788 28.33 -9.22 -47.55
N ALA A 789 27.49 -9.21 -48.58
CA ALA A 789 26.04 -9.22 -48.40
C ALA A 789 25.53 -10.53 -47.77
N ALA A 790 26.12 -11.69 -48.11
CA ALA A 790 25.77 -12.97 -47.52
C ALA A 790 26.22 -13.08 -46.06
N TYR A 791 27.43 -12.61 -45.71
CA TYR A 791 27.89 -12.55 -44.32
C TYR A 791 26.95 -11.68 -43.47
N PHE A 792 26.40 -10.59 -44.03
CA PHE A 792 25.46 -9.75 -43.31
C PHE A 792 24.16 -10.49 -42.94
N THR A 793 23.75 -11.50 -43.70
CA THR A 793 22.58 -12.35 -43.37
C THR A 793 22.80 -13.29 -42.16
N HIS A 794 24.00 -13.32 -41.58
CA HIS A 794 24.34 -14.07 -40.36
C HIS A 794 24.56 -13.17 -39.14
N CYS A 795 24.56 -11.84 -39.29
CA CYS A 795 24.50 -10.93 -38.15
C CYS A 795 23.13 -11.04 -37.46
N ASN A 796 23.09 -11.07 -36.13
CA ASN A 796 21.85 -11.23 -35.38
C ASN A 796 21.17 -9.87 -35.15
N LEU A 797 20.40 -9.41 -36.13
CA LEU A 797 19.59 -8.19 -36.06
C LEU A 797 18.13 -8.48 -35.73
N GLN A 798 17.35 -7.43 -35.45
CA GLN A 798 15.89 -7.54 -35.35
C GLN A 798 15.27 -7.97 -36.69
N PRO A 799 14.14 -8.71 -36.70
CA PRO A 799 13.52 -9.25 -37.92
C PRO A 799 13.28 -8.21 -39.02
N VAL A 800 12.84 -6.99 -38.66
CA VAL A 800 12.58 -5.89 -39.60
C VAL A 800 13.84 -5.53 -40.40
N HIS A 801 15.01 -5.46 -39.75
CA HIS A 801 16.28 -5.19 -40.42
C HIS A 801 16.78 -6.42 -41.19
N MET A 802 16.61 -7.63 -40.66
CA MET A 802 16.98 -8.88 -41.35
C MET A 802 16.25 -9.03 -42.70
N VAL A 803 14.99 -8.63 -42.80
CA VAL A 803 14.24 -8.60 -44.07
C VAL A 803 14.90 -7.66 -45.10
N LEU A 804 15.42 -6.50 -44.69
CA LEU A 804 16.12 -5.56 -45.58
C LEU A 804 17.46 -6.13 -46.07
N VAL A 805 18.22 -6.77 -45.17
CA VAL A 805 19.50 -7.41 -45.47
C VAL A 805 19.31 -8.59 -46.42
N LEU A 806 18.36 -9.50 -46.12
CA LEU A 806 18.03 -10.65 -46.98
C LEU A 806 17.51 -10.22 -48.35
N ARG A 807 16.69 -9.14 -48.43
CA ARG A 807 16.25 -8.57 -49.72
C ARG A 807 17.42 -8.04 -50.55
N THR A 808 18.41 -7.43 -49.90
CA THR A 808 19.62 -6.92 -50.54
C THR A 808 20.51 -8.06 -51.05
N ALA A 809 20.74 -9.08 -50.23
CA ALA A 809 21.46 -10.30 -50.61
C ALA A 809 20.77 -11.02 -51.78
N LEU A 810 19.45 -11.26 -51.68
CA LEU A 810 18.64 -11.88 -52.74
C LEU A 810 18.82 -11.18 -54.09
N ASN A 811 18.71 -9.85 -54.13
CA ASN A 811 18.87 -9.07 -55.35
C ASN A 811 20.28 -9.13 -55.95
N LEU A 812 21.33 -9.23 -55.11
CA LEU A 812 22.71 -9.34 -55.58
C LEU A 812 23.02 -10.74 -56.12
N PHE A 813 22.63 -11.80 -55.40
CA PHE A 813 22.83 -13.18 -55.82
C PHE A 813 22.02 -13.55 -57.07
N PHE A 814 20.81 -13.02 -57.21
CA PHE A 814 20.01 -13.18 -58.42
C PHE A 814 20.67 -12.52 -59.65
N LYS A 815 21.28 -11.34 -59.49
CA LYS A 815 22.07 -10.69 -60.55
C LYS A 815 23.35 -11.45 -60.90
N LEU A 816 24.01 -12.04 -59.90
CA LEU A 816 25.21 -12.89 -60.09
C LEU A 816 24.87 -14.30 -60.66
N ARG A 817 23.58 -14.61 -60.89
CA ARG A 817 23.10 -15.93 -61.34
C ARG A 817 23.44 -17.08 -60.39
N ASN A 818 23.57 -16.79 -59.10
CA ASN A 818 23.70 -17.80 -58.04
C ASN A 818 22.31 -18.15 -57.47
N PHE A 819 21.53 -18.89 -58.26
CA PHE A 819 20.10 -19.12 -58.01
C PHE A 819 19.83 -20.11 -56.88
N LYS A 820 20.69 -21.11 -56.67
CA LYS A 820 20.53 -22.08 -55.56
C LYS A 820 20.73 -21.38 -54.22
N THR A 821 21.77 -20.54 -54.10
CA THR A 821 21.99 -19.75 -52.88
C THR A 821 20.94 -18.63 -52.73
N ALA A 822 20.52 -17.97 -53.81
CA ALA A 822 19.43 -16.99 -53.81
C ALA A 822 18.09 -17.57 -53.31
N ALA A 823 17.72 -18.79 -53.74
CA ALA A 823 16.53 -19.48 -53.27
C ALA A 823 16.55 -19.73 -51.76
N GLY A 824 17.73 -20.01 -51.18
CA GLY A 824 17.93 -20.10 -49.73
C GLY A 824 17.59 -18.79 -49.01
N PHE A 825 18.11 -17.66 -49.49
CA PHE A 825 17.77 -16.35 -48.92
C PHE A 825 16.30 -15.99 -49.11
N ALA A 826 15.69 -16.31 -50.24
CA ALA A 826 14.26 -16.04 -50.50
C ALA A 826 13.33 -16.82 -49.56
N ARG A 827 13.62 -18.10 -49.27
CA ARG A 827 12.86 -18.89 -48.28
C ARG A 827 12.98 -18.30 -46.88
N ARG A 828 14.21 -18.03 -46.42
CA ARG A 828 14.50 -17.44 -45.10
C ARG A 828 13.93 -16.02 -44.95
N LEU A 829 13.78 -15.26 -46.05
CA LEU A 829 13.09 -13.97 -46.07
C LEU A 829 11.58 -14.14 -45.89
N LEU A 830 10.95 -15.12 -46.56
CA LEU A 830 9.52 -15.41 -46.41
C LEU A 830 9.15 -15.93 -45.01
N GLU A 831 10.03 -16.71 -44.37
CA GLU A 831 9.87 -17.20 -42.99
C GLU A 831 9.79 -16.06 -41.96
N LEU A 832 10.45 -14.92 -42.21
CA LEU A 832 10.44 -13.76 -41.32
C LEU A 832 9.17 -12.88 -41.43
N GLY A 833 8.19 -13.25 -42.26
CA GLY A 833 6.91 -12.53 -42.38
C GLY A 833 7.04 -11.10 -42.94
N PRO A 834 7.57 -10.89 -44.15
CA PRO A 834 7.75 -9.57 -44.73
C PRO A 834 6.41 -8.95 -45.18
N LYS A 835 6.37 -7.62 -45.37
CA LYS A 835 5.20 -6.90 -45.91
C LYS A 835 4.68 -7.54 -47.21
N PRO A 836 3.36 -7.55 -47.48
CA PRO A 836 2.75 -8.29 -48.59
C PRO A 836 3.41 -8.08 -49.95
N ASP A 837 3.75 -6.85 -50.31
CA ASP A 837 4.39 -6.51 -51.59
C ASP A 837 5.77 -7.17 -51.74
N VAL A 838 6.56 -7.15 -50.66
CA VAL A 838 7.88 -7.79 -50.60
C VAL A 838 7.73 -9.31 -50.61
N ALA A 839 6.71 -9.86 -49.96
CA ALA A 839 6.40 -11.29 -50.01
C ALA A 839 6.06 -11.74 -51.45
N GLN A 840 5.19 -10.99 -52.16
CA GLN A 840 4.84 -11.28 -53.55
C GLN A 840 6.05 -11.16 -54.49
N GLN A 841 6.87 -10.12 -54.35
CA GLN A 841 8.11 -9.97 -55.12
C GLN A 841 9.08 -11.14 -54.86
N THR A 842 9.25 -11.53 -53.60
CA THR A 842 10.14 -12.63 -53.19
C THR A 842 9.65 -13.98 -53.72
N ARG A 843 8.35 -14.27 -53.68
CA ARG A 843 7.77 -15.50 -54.28
C ARG A 843 8.00 -15.57 -55.79
N LYS A 844 7.87 -14.44 -56.52
CA LYS A 844 8.16 -14.38 -57.96
C LYS A 844 9.63 -14.68 -58.26
N ILE A 845 10.56 -14.15 -57.45
CA ILE A 845 12.00 -14.41 -57.59
C ILE A 845 12.33 -15.87 -57.23
N LEU A 846 11.74 -16.42 -56.15
CA LEU A 846 11.92 -17.81 -55.74
C LEU A 846 11.47 -18.79 -56.85
N ALA A 847 10.27 -18.59 -57.41
CA ALA A 847 9.76 -19.40 -58.51
C ALA A 847 10.58 -19.28 -59.82
N ALA A 848 11.38 -18.21 -59.97
CA ALA A 848 12.35 -18.09 -61.05
C ALA A 848 13.67 -18.83 -60.72
N CYS A 849 14.13 -18.80 -59.47
CA CYS A 849 15.32 -19.53 -59.02
C CYS A 849 15.09 -21.05 -59.02
N GLU A 850 13.90 -21.52 -58.64
CA GLU A 850 13.56 -22.95 -58.56
C GLU A 850 13.50 -23.63 -59.94
N LYS A 851 13.32 -22.85 -61.02
CA LYS A 851 13.42 -23.34 -62.41
C LYS A 851 14.86 -23.64 -62.84
N THR A 852 15.86 -23.06 -62.17
CA THR A 852 17.28 -23.19 -62.52
C THR A 852 18.13 -23.24 -61.24
N LEU A 853 18.09 -24.35 -60.51
CA LEU A 853 18.75 -24.53 -59.20
C LEU A 853 20.27 -24.77 -59.29
N THR A 854 20.98 -23.91 -60.03
CA THR A 854 22.44 -23.92 -60.13
C THR A 854 23.05 -22.61 -59.65
N ASP A 855 24.26 -22.67 -59.11
CA ASP A 855 25.07 -21.49 -58.80
C ASP A 855 26.17 -21.38 -59.87
N ALA A 856 26.26 -20.21 -60.52
CA ALA A 856 27.20 -19.95 -61.62
C ALA A 856 28.65 -19.72 -61.16
N HIS A 857 28.84 -19.25 -59.93
CA HIS A 857 30.15 -18.91 -59.38
C HIS A 857 30.31 -19.41 -57.94
N GLN A 858 31.41 -20.11 -57.67
CA GLN A 858 31.81 -20.45 -56.30
C GLN A 858 32.22 -19.17 -55.54
N LEU A 859 31.69 -19.01 -54.33
CA LEU A 859 32.00 -17.91 -53.40
C LEU A 859 32.59 -18.48 -52.10
N ASN A 860 33.29 -17.67 -51.31
CA ASN A 860 33.77 -18.03 -49.97
C ASN A 860 32.65 -17.94 -48.91
N TYR A 861 31.50 -18.53 -49.19
CA TYR A 861 30.34 -18.52 -48.31
C TYR A 861 29.70 -19.90 -48.25
N ASP A 862 29.74 -20.52 -47.06
CA ASP A 862 29.04 -21.75 -46.75
C ASP A 862 27.80 -21.44 -45.88
N PRO A 863 26.56 -21.70 -46.34
CA PRO A 863 25.35 -21.45 -45.57
C PRO A 863 25.09 -22.47 -44.46
N HIS A 864 25.78 -23.61 -44.45
CA HIS A 864 25.57 -24.70 -43.48
C HIS A 864 26.61 -24.75 -42.36
N ASN A 865 27.74 -24.03 -42.51
CA ASN A 865 28.84 -24.02 -41.55
C ASN A 865 28.86 -22.71 -40.74
N PRO A 866 28.57 -22.71 -39.42
CA PRO A 866 28.62 -21.51 -38.60
C PRO A 866 30.01 -20.85 -38.55
N PHE A 867 30.04 -19.54 -38.77
CA PHE A 867 31.25 -18.72 -38.71
C PHE A 867 31.03 -17.46 -37.86
N ASP A 868 32.09 -16.98 -37.20
CA ASP A 868 32.16 -15.61 -36.68
C ASP A 868 32.72 -14.69 -37.79
N LEU A 869 32.35 -13.42 -37.83
CA LEU A 869 32.88 -12.47 -38.83
C LEU A 869 34.08 -11.70 -38.27
N CYS A 870 35.19 -11.64 -39.00
CA CYS A 870 36.30 -10.75 -38.67
C CYS A 870 35.89 -9.28 -38.84
N ALA A 871 35.75 -8.54 -37.75
CA ALA A 871 35.29 -7.15 -37.74
C ALA A 871 36.35 -6.11 -38.20
N ALA A 872 37.37 -6.53 -38.95
CA ALA A 872 38.35 -5.67 -39.62
C ALA A 872 38.49 -5.99 -41.11
N SER A 873 38.61 -7.27 -41.48
CA SER A 873 38.77 -7.70 -42.88
C SER A 873 37.47 -8.19 -43.54
N PHE A 874 36.39 -8.35 -42.77
CA PHE A 874 35.10 -8.91 -43.23
C PHE A 874 35.26 -10.27 -43.91
N VAL A 875 36.05 -11.16 -43.30
CA VAL A 875 36.29 -12.54 -43.73
C VAL A 875 35.65 -13.49 -42.69
N PRO A 876 34.96 -14.56 -43.12
CA PRO A 876 34.36 -15.53 -42.21
C PRO A 876 35.44 -16.38 -41.50
N LEU A 877 35.27 -16.53 -40.20
CA LEU A 877 36.07 -17.34 -39.29
C LEU A 877 35.25 -18.57 -38.91
N TYR A 878 35.31 -19.60 -39.76
CA TYR A 878 34.64 -20.89 -39.52
C TYR A 878 35.15 -21.55 -38.23
N ARG A 879 34.25 -22.26 -37.53
CA ARG A 879 34.57 -22.95 -36.27
C ARG A 879 35.80 -23.85 -36.41
N GLY A 880 36.69 -23.78 -35.41
CA GLY A 880 37.95 -24.53 -35.36
C GLY A 880 39.19 -23.76 -35.82
N ARG A 881 39.04 -22.58 -36.44
CA ARG A 881 40.17 -21.66 -36.66
C ARG A 881 40.46 -20.80 -35.42
N PRO A 882 41.71 -20.37 -35.18
CA PRO A 882 42.04 -19.46 -34.09
C PRO A 882 41.37 -18.10 -34.29
N VAL A 883 40.73 -17.58 -33.24
CA VAL A 883 40.01 -16.30 -33.22
C VAL A 883 40.44 -15.50 -32.00
N GLU A 884 40.82 -14.25 -32.23
CA GLU A 884 41.06 -13.27 -31.17
C GLU A 884 39.79 -12.43 -30.96
N LYS A 885 39.46 -12.09 -29.72
CA LYS A 885 38.22 -11.37 -29.38
C LYS A 885 38.48 -10.02 -28.72
N CYS A 886 37.58 -9.07 -28.95
CA CYS A 886 37.50 -7.85 -28.15
C CYS A 886 36.99 -8.18 -26.74
N PRO A 887 37.71 -7.79 -25.67
CA PRO A 887 37.35 -8.12 -24.28
C PRO A 887 36.02 -7.50 -23.81
N LEU A 888 35.62 -6.35 -24.38
CA LEU A 888 34.32 -5.71 -24.11
C LEU A 888 33.20 -6.29 -24.99
N SER A 889 33.30 -6.13 -26.30
CA SER A 889 32.18 -6.40 -27.22
C SER A 889 32.04 -7.87 -27.63
N GLY A 890 33.07 -8.69 -27.42
CA GLY A 890 33.16 -10.03 -28.00
C GLY A 890 33.32 -10.05 -29.52
N ALA A 891 33.61 -8.91 -30.17
CA ALA A 891 33.89 -8.85 -31.60
C ALA A 891 35.10 -9.71 -31.98
N CYS A 892 34.92 -10.57 -32.98
CA CYS A 892 35.91 -11.53 -33.43
C CYS A 892 36.84 -10.93 -34.49
N TYR A 893 38.11 -11.35 -34.46
CA TYR A 893 39.18 -10.89 -35.33
C TYR A 893 40.11 -12.03 -35.74
N CYS A 894 40.72 -11.91 -36.92
CA CYS A 894 41.86 -12.76 -37.30
C CYS A 894 43.03 -12.53 -36.31
N PRO A 895 43.85 -13.56 -36.00
CA PRO A 895 45.02 -13.41 -35.11
C PRO A 895 46.02 -12.33 -35.52
N THR A 896 46.07 -11.97 -36.81
CA THR A 896 46.87 -10.86 -37.37
C THR A 896 46.54 -9.48 -36.78
N TYR A 897 45.41 -9.33 -36.10
CA TYR A 897 44.96 -8.08 -35.48
C TYR A 897 45.10 -8.07 -33.94
N LYS A 898 45.70 -9.09 -33.32
CA LYS A 898 45.98 -9.10 -31.87
C LYS A 898 46.83 -7.87 -31.48
N GLY A 899 46.53 -7.26 -30.34
CA GLY A 899 47.20 -6.04 -29.86
C GLY A 899 46.81 -4.74 -30.60
N GLN A 900 46.00 -4.80 -31.66
CA GLN A 900 45.46 -3.59 -32.29
C GLN A 900 44.21 -3.09 -31.58
N VAL A 901 43.85 -1.82 -31.83
CA VAL A 901 42.59 -1.23 -31.34
C VAL A 901 41.40 -1.77 -32.13
N CYS A 902 40.41 -2.29 -31.40
CA CYS A 902 39.16 -2.83 -31.92
C CYS A 902 38.39 -1.80 -32.77
N ARG A 903 38.00 -2.17 -33.99
CA ARG A 903 37.26 -1.28 -34.91
C ARG A 903 35.80 -1.04 -34.50
N VAL A 904 35.20 -1.95 -33.74
CA VAL A 904 33.83 -1.81 -33.20
C VAL A 904 33.79 -0.78 -32.09
N THR A 905 34.59 -0.98 -31.04
CA THR A 905 34.58 -0.14 -29.84
C THR A 905 35.46 1.11 -29.96
N GLN A 906 36.47 1.09 -30.83
CA GLN A 906 37.52 2.12 -31.01
C GLN A 906 38.40 2.42 -29.78
N VAL A 907 38.18 1.71 -28.66
CA VAL A 907 38.83 1.99 -27.37
C VAL A 907 39.61 0.80 -26.80
N THR A 908 39.21 -0.45 -27.11
CA THR A 908 39.79 -1.66 -26.51
C THR A 908 40.87 -2.32 -27.35
N GLU A 909 41.81 -2.99 -26.70
CA GLU A 909 42.84 -3.84 -27.30
C GLU A 909 42.28 -5.22 -27.69
N ILE A 910 42.59 -5.73 -28.89
CA ILE A 910 42.11 -7.04 -29.37
C ILE A 910 42.95 -8.17 -28.77
N GLY A 911 42.30 -9.17 -28.18
CA GLY A 911 42.98 -10.37 -27.66
C GLY A 911 43.72 -10.18 -26.34
N LYS A 912 43.32 -9.15 -25.57
CA LYS A 912 43.83 -8.87 -24.22
C LYS A 912 43.01 -9.62 -23.16
N ASP A 913 43.71 -10.27 -22.24
CA ASP A 913 43.10 -10.91 -21.07
C ASP A 913 42.68 -9.84 -20.03
N VAL A 914 41.47 -9.96 -19.50
CA VAL A 914 40.84 -8.98 -18.61
C VAL A 914 40.02 -9.65 -17.51
N ILE A 915 39.75 -8.92 -16.43
CA ILE A 915 38.91 -9.39 -15.31
C ILE A 915 37.42 -9.57 -15.72
N GLY A 916 37.01 -8.92 -16.81
CA GLY A 916 35.65 -8.91 -17.35
C GLY A 916 34.78 -7.78 -16.78
N LEU A 917 33.71 -7.43 -17.51
CA LEU A 917 32.80 -6.32 -17.19
C LEU A 917 32.37 -6.31 -15.70
N ARG A 918 32.59 -5.19 -15.01
CA ARG A 918 32.08 -4.91 -13.65
C ARG A 918 31.15 -3.70 -13.68
N VAL A 919 29.89 -3.94 -13.33
CA VAL A 919 28.81 -2.93 -13.29
C VAL A 919 27.91 -3.07 -12.05
N SER A 920 28.14 -4.07 -11.21
CA SER A 920 27.33 -4.34 -10.00
C SER A 920 28.20 -4.60 -8.77
N PRO A 921 27.80 -4.11 -7.58
CA PRO A 921 28.43 -4.51 -6.30
C PRO A 921 28.44 -6.03 -6.08
N LEU A 922 27.45 -6.76 -6.63
CA LEU A 922 27.36 -8.23 -6.51
C LEU A 922 28.56 -8.99 -7.08
N GLN A 923 29.41 -8.34 -7.88
CA GLN A 923 30.57 -8.92 -8.53
C GLN A 923 31.88 -8.78 -7.70
N PHE A 924 31.79 -8.19 -6.51
CA PHE A 924 32.88 -7.97 -5.56
C PHE A 924 32.52 -8.59 -4.20
N ARG A 925 32.44 -9.93 -4.17
CA ARG A 925 32.18 -10.74 -2.96
C ARG A 925 33.46 -11.36 -2.44
#